data_AF-A0A2X0PE06-F1
#
_entry.id   AF-A0A2X0PE06-F1
#
_cell.length_a   1.000
_cell.length_b   1.000
_cell.length_c   1.000
_cell.angle_alpha   90.00
_cell.angle_beta   90.00
_cell.angle_gamma   90.00
#
_symmetry.space_group_name_H-M   'P 1'
#
loop_
_entity.id
_entity.type
_entity.pdbx_description
1 polymer ?
#
loop_
_entity_poly.entity_id
_entity_poly.type
_entity_poly.pdbx_seq_one_letter_code
_entity_poly.pdbx_strand_id
1 'polypeptide(L)'
;MTSETRTDHACTKISVARLNITTFGSRSDSHVFVSNSNSFKTPESACGLQWVVGLPTPPGLRPPVDQWPGARPARPARALPHISQQPGAQAQAAAIRRSPRASALDPGRCTAHSPTRIHTRAGMASSSSSSSSSSSSSSSCLSTASSPAHLLCSPSQLGVGPATSFVTRDGTRLMLDDKPWVAVGPNIYWLGQDENVQPNPAWPSQSRVLEVMAIAATMGANTIRSTTLGVSVGNSRSVEPSLGTFNETALETIDFALYTARAYGLRLIIPLADQYDYYHGGIPTFLRWRNLSATHPKADFGPFYDTTSQVYSDFALYVTTLLSHRSSLTNLTMAEDPTVLAFETGNELGGWGGSNYPPPSEWTTSIAKLIKSLAPNTLVVDGSYGVHKAGLNIDEIDIVSDHAYPPYSYNVRKAANLAHSSGKVFLLGEFDWTNRYYFPLTYLAVLIPAVVAALVFLLPARWWPWQASLGCFCCRGRRRRRRQAKASYFEGMHSDSVRLSSASVPLVEDSDSKYAFPPPSTPLGASSSALPSYDGRGSFLDRTLPIRRWHFSLLILLLAAPLGALIQAFLPTPLSSFLPAVEGLASDGKLSGSFYWSLFGKDSTCCQYVPHGDGYTLHYPSDPRVVDGSGQNVVELTKHAYRLSNNVTWWGAAISSLTLNDLPSVQCPQNASATMGTTDLKKRKRWERAKVTEL
;
A
#
# COMPACT_ATOMS: atom_id res chain seq x y z
N MET A 1 -38.62 30.60 33.20
CA MET A 1 -38.67 31.92 33.88
C MET A 1 -37.23 32.31 34.14
N THR A 2 -36.59 32.95 33.14
CA THR A 2 -36.36 34.41 33.01
C THR A 2 -35.22 34.87 33.95
N SER A 3 -34.15 35.52 33.52
CA SER A 3 -34.04 36.52 32.44
C SER A 3 -32.62 36.66 31.87
N GLU A 4 -32.58 36.99 30.58
CA GLU A 4 -31.46 37.55 29.81
C GLU A 4 -31.04 38.94 30.29
N THR A 5 -29.79 39.31 30.06
CA THR A 5 -29.42 40.58 29.39
C THR A 5 -28.16 40.39 28.53
N ARG A 6 -28.14 41.08 27.39
CA ARG A 6 -27.23 40.96 26.24
C ARG A 6 -26.43 42.28 26.08
N THR A 7 -25.43 42.24 25.18
CA THR A 7 -24.71 43.35 24.46
C THR A 7 -23.61 44.09 25.25
N ASP A 8 -22.37 44.35 24.76
CA ASP A 8 -21.80 44.38 23.40
C ASP A 8 -20.24 44.31 23.34
N HIS A 9 -19.76 43.81 22.19
CA HIS A 9 -18.56 44.10 21.37
C HIS A 9 -17.08 44.26 21.87
N ALA A 10 -16.25 43.42 21.21
CA ALA A 10 -14.96 43.70 20.52
C ALA A 10 -13.63 43.86 21.30
N CYS A 11 -12.68 42.93 21.10
CA CYS A 11 -11.52 43.10 20.19
C CYS A 11 -10.44 42.03 20.43
N THR A 12 -10.03 41.40 19.34
CA THR A 12 -8.94 40.43 19.18
C THR A 12 -7.57 41.04 19.53
N LYS A 13 -6.74 40.34 20.31
CA LYS A 13 -5.28 40.56 20.33
C LYS A 13 -4.53 39.24 20.22
N ILE A 14 -3.83 39.14 19.10
CA ILE A 14 -2.78 38.18 18.77
C ILE A 14 -1.53 38.56 19.58
N SER A 15 -0.93 37.59 20.28
CA SER A 15 0.39 37.74 20.90
C SER A 15 1.38 36.82 20.18
N VAL A 16 2.26 37.46 19.40
CA VAL A 16 3.46 36.87 18.81
C VAL A 16 4.59 37.00 19.84
N ALA A 17 5.11 35.88 20.33
CA ALA A 17 6.34 35.86 21.13
C ALA A 17 7.51 35.38 20.26
N ARG A 18 8.54 36.23 20.21
CA ARG A 18 9.77 36.11 19.41
C ARG A 18 10.66 34.97 19.91
N LEU A 19 11.17 34.16 18.99
CA LEU A 19 12.34 33.30 19.20
C LEU A 19 13.61 34.17 19.25
N ASN A 20 14.36 34.04 20.33
CA ASN A 20 15.76 34.48 20.40
C ASN A 20 16.67 33.31 20.04
N ILE A 21 17.47 33.51 19.00
CA ILE A 21 18.60 32.65 18.62
C ILE A 21 19.81 33.12 19.43
N THR A 22 20.44 32.20 20.15
CA THR A 22 21.83 32.35 20.62
C THR A 22 22.61 31.09 20.29
N THR A 23 23.70 31.28 19.56
CA THR A 23 24.73 30.29 19.23
C THR A 23 25.99 30.60 20.02
N PHE A 24 26.62 29.55 20.58
CA PHE A 24 28.07 29.26 20.73
C PHE A 24 28.41 28.66 22.10
N GLY A 25 29.23 27.59 22.09
CA GLY A 25 30.06 27.24 23.23
C GLY A 25 30.28 25.74 23.46
N SER A 26 31.35 25.20 22.87
CA SER A 26 31.96 23.89 23.13
C SER A 26 32.42 23.68 24.58
N ARG A 27 32.34 22.44 25.10
CA ARG A 27 33.48 21.73 25.71
C ARG A 27 33.19 20.26 26.03
N SER A 28 34.26 19.49 25.94
CA SER A 28 34.47 18.11 26.34
C SER A 28 34.22 17.88 27.84
N ASP A 29 33.88 16.66 28.23
CA ASP A 29 34.81 15.80 28.99
C ASP A 29 34.24 14.39 29.18
N SER A 30 35.11 13.43 28.93
CA SER A 30 35.01 12.00 29.20
C SER A 30 35.47 11.71 30.63
N HIS A 31 34.78 10.85 31.38
CA HIS A 31 35.41 9.95 32.35
C HIS A 31 34.52 8.74 32.68
N VAL A 32 35.21 7.64 32.95
CA VAL A 32 34.76 6.26 33.11
C VAL A 32 34.71 5.90 34.60
N PHE A 33 33.89 4.89 34.93
CA PHE A 33 34.15 3.78 35.87
C PHE A 33 33.48 3.72 37.28
N VAL A 34 32.85 2.55 37.48
CA VAL A 34 32.74 1.67 38.68
C VAL A 34 31.52 1.80 39.63
N SER A 35 30.97 0.60 39.84
CA SER A 35 29.98 0.02 40.77
C SER A 35 30.00 0.46 42.24
N ASN A 36 28.85 0.37 42.94
CA ASN A 36 28.62 -0.71 43.92
C ASN A 36 27.20 -0.75 44.52
N SER A 37 26.88 -1.94 45.01
CA SER A 37 25.71 -2.51 45.69
C SER A 37 25.37 -1.95 47.09
N ASN A 38 24.11 -2.16 47.51
CA ASN A 38 23.62 -2.64 48.84
C ASN A 38 22.13 -2.20 49.00
N SER A 39 21.11 -3.06 49.07
CA SER A 39 20.71 -4.10 50.05
C SER A 39 20.04 -3.57 51.34
N PHE A 40 18.91 -4.21 51.70
CA PHE A 40 18.09 -4.16 52.94
C PHE A 40 17.05 -3.01 53.04
N LYS A 41 15.83 -3.17 53.56
CA LYS A 41 15.25 -4.14 54.52
C LYS A 41 13.70 -4.04 54.48
N THR A 42 13.01 -5.18 54.57
CA THR A 42 11.59 -5.30 54.99
C THR A 42 11.45 -5.10 56.51
N PRO A 43 10.21 -4.94 57.02
CA PRO A 43 9.65 -6.04 57.80
C PRO A 43 8.14 -6.29 57.65
N GLU A 44 7.77 -7.54 57.92
CA GLU A 44 6.44 -8.10 58.17
C GLU A 44 5.86 -7.65 59.53
N SER A 45 4.53 -7.70 59.68
CA SER A 45 3.88 -8.45 60.78
C SER A 45 2.34 -8.49 60.64
N ALA A 46 1.79 -9.63 61.04
CA ALA A 46 0.45 -10.17 60.77
C ALA A 46 -0.61 -9.90 61.87
N CYS A 47 -1.86 -10.33 61.58
CA CYS A 47 -2.95 -10.85 62.43
C CYS A 47 -4.30 -10.43 61.79
N GLY A 48 -5.28 -11.26 61.40
CA GLY A 48 -5.68 -12.60 61.83
C GLY A 48 -6.91 -12.50 62.74
N LEU A 49 -8.14 -12.74 62.21
CA LEU A 49 -9.27 -13.36 62.91
C LEU A 49 -10.52 -13.50 62.01
N GLN A 50 -11.18 -14.64 62.20
CA GLN A 50 -12.23 -15.27 61.40
C GLN A 50 -13.49 -15.40 62.27
N TRP A 51 -14.69 -15.19 61.72
CA TRP A 51 -15.96 -15.72 62.26
C TRP A 51 -16.96 -16.01 61.13
N VAL A 52 -17.72 -17.08 61.31
CA VAL A 52 -18.70 -17.70 60.41
C VAL A 52 -20.12 -17.52 60.97
N VAL A 53 -21.14 -17.80 60.14
CA VAL A 53 -22.60 -18.04 60.39
C VAL A 53 -23.47 -16.79 60.15
N GLY A 54 -24.57 -16.79 59.37
CA GLY A 54 -25.35 -17.81 58.66
C GLY A 54 -26.51 -17.16 57.85
N LEU A 55 -27.13 -17.94 56.94
CA LEU A 55 -28.30 -17.62 56.09
C LEU A 55 -29.63 -17.61 56.90
N PRO A 56 -30.73 -16.95 56.44
CA PRO A 56 -31.70 -17.58 55.52
C PRO A 56 -32.47 -16.65 54.53
N THR A 57 -33.09 -17.24 53.49
CA THR A 57 -34.09 -16.71 52.52
C THR A 57 -35.53 -17.21 52.84
N PRO A 58 -36.61 -16.94 52.06
CA PRO A 58 -37.29 -15.71 51.53
C PRO A 58 -38.82 -15.72 51.92
N PRO A 59 -39.79 -14.92 51.36
CA PRO A 59 -40.40 -15.02 49.99
C PRO A 59 -40.77 -13.62 49.37
N GLY A 60 -41.07 -13.35 48.08
CA GLY A 60 -42.04 -13.88 47.11
C GLY A 60 -43.26 -12.93 46.97
N LEU A 61 -43.54 -12.34 45.78
CA LEU A 61 -44.88 -11.91 45.23
C LEU A 61 -44.79 -11.04 43.93
N ARG A 62 -45.70 -11.27 42.96
CA ARG A 62 -46.10 -10.45 41.77
C ARG A 62 -47.67 -10.33 41.77
N PRO A 63 -48.36 -9.76 40.74
CA PRO A 63 -48.55 -8.39 40.23
C PRO A 63 -50.06 -7.95 40.28
N PRO A 64 -50.53 -6.78 39.73
CA PRO A 64 -51.13 -6.70 38.36
C PRO A 64 -51.04 -5.28 37.66
N VAL A 65 -50.96 -5.16 36.31
CA VAL A 65 -51.99 -4.84 35.26
C VAL A 65 -52.75 -3.50 35.37
N ASP A 66 -52.65 -2.63 34.33
CA ASP A 66 -53.79 -1.90 33.71
C ASP A 66 -53.47 -1.23 32.35
N GLN A 67 -54.50 -1.12 31.50
CA GLN A 67 -54.52 -0.82 30.05
C GLN A 67 -55.06 0.60 29.69
N TRP A 68 -54.45 1.26 28.67
CA TRP A 68 -54.97 2.08 27.51
C TRP A 68 -56.01 3.24 27.69
N PRO A 69 -56.33 4.14 26.69
CA PRO A 69 -56.14 4.10 25.21
C PRO A 69 -55.82 5.42 24.41
N GLY A 70 -55.51 5.26 23.09
CA GLY A 70 -55.83 6.18 21.94
C GLY A 70 -54.83 7.30 21.59
N ALA A 71 -54.45 7.65 20.34
CA ALA A 71 -55.03 7.45 19.00
C ALA A 71 -54.01 7.69 17.82
N ARG A 72 -54.06 6.80 16.81
CA ARG A 72 -54.00 6.94 15.31
C ARG A 72 -52.97 7.83 14.53
N PRO A 73 -52.73 7.53 13.22
CA PRO A 73 -51.38 7.41 12.63
C PRO A 73 -51.00 8.47 11.58
N ALA A 74 -49.69 8.59 11.27
CA ALA A 74 -49.19 9.29 10.08
C ALA A 74 -48.36 8.34 9.18
N ARG A 75 -48.62 8.45 7.87
CA ARG A 75 -48.05 7.69 6.75
C ARG A 75 -46.59 8.06 6.41
N PRO A 76 -45.88 7.25 5.59
CA PRO A 76 -44.42 7.29 5.48
C PRO A 76 -43.92 8.36 4.48
N ALA A 77 -42.82 9.02 4.83
CA ALA A 77 -42.10 9.92 3.94
C ALA A 77 -41.04 9.13 3.13
N ARG A 78 -41.41 8.84 1.88
CA ARG A 78 -40.63 9.01 0.64
C ARG A 78 -39.10 8.84 0.74
N ALA A 79 -38.60 7.68 0.31
CA ALA A 79 -37.21 7.48 -0.08
C ALA A 79 -36.87 8.27 -1.35
N LEU A 80 -35.75 9.00 -1.32
CA LEU A 80 -35.09 9.58 -2.49
C LEU A 80 -34.06 8.57 -3.02
N PRO A 81 -34.01 8.29 -4.33
CA PRO A 81 -33.03 7.37 -4.90
C PRO A 81 -31.70 8.08 -5.15
N HIS A 82 -30.61 7.50 -4.64
CA HIS A 82 -29.26 7.85 -5.09
C HIS A 82 -29.03 7.27 -6.48
N ILE A 83 -28.67 8.19 -7.39
CA ILE A 83 -28.41 7.97 -8.81
C ILE A 83 -27.10 7.19 -8.97
N SER A 84 -27.20 5.95 -9.45
CA SER A 84 -26.10 5.20 -10.06
C SER A 84 -26.20 5.43 -11.58
N GLN A 85 -25.19 6.02 -12.19
CA GLN A 85 -25.05 6.06 -13.64
C GLN A 85 -24.04 5.00 -14.11
N GLN A 86 -24.54 3.97 -14.78
CA GLN A 86 -23.83 3.24 -15.82
C GLN A 86 -24.49 3.56 -17.18
N PRO A 87 -23.73 3.64 -18.28
CA PRO A 87 -24.25 3.35 -19.61
C PRO A 87 -23.86 1.92 -20.02
N GLY A 88 -24.86 1.14 -20.42
CA GLY A 88 -24.70 -0.25 -20.84
C GLY A 88 -24.38 -0.45 -22.32
N ALA A 89 -24.12 -1.71 -22.68
CA ALA A 89 -24.20 -2.22 -24.05
C ALA A 89 -24.80 -3.64 -24.03
N GLN A 90 -25.94 -3.78 -24.70
CA GLN A 90 -26.62 -5.05 -24.96
C GLN A 90 -25.92 -5.78 -26.11
N ALA A 91 -25.73 -7.10 -25.98
CA ALA A 91 -25.29 -7.97 -27.09
C ALA A 91 -26.41 -8.96 -27.43
N GLN A 92 -26.76 -9.01 -28.72
CA GLN A 92 -27.70 -9.96 -29.31
C GLN A 92 -27.01 -11.31 -29.58
N ALA A 93 -27.78 -12.39 -29.38
CA ALA A 93 -27.39 -13.77 -29.60
C ALA A 93 -27.46 -14.19 -31.07
N ALA A 94 -26.58 -15.12 -31.48
CA ALA A 94 -26.74 -15.93 -32.69
C ALA A 94 -26.33 -17.39 -32.40
N ALA A 95 -27.15 -18.33 -32.86
CA ALA A 95 -27.15 -19.74 -32.50
C ALA A 95 -26.58 -20.66 -33.61
N ILE A 96 -25.74 -21.62 -33.18
CA ILE A 96 -25.70 -23.06 -33.51
C ILE A 96 -25.51 -23.53 -34.98
N ARG A 97 -24.48 -24.38 -35.20
CA ARG A 97 -24.59 -25.71 -35.85
C ARG A 97 -23.39 -26.63 -35.57
N ARG A 98 -23.65 -27.95 -35.60
CA ARG A 98 -22.90 -29.08 -34.98
C ARG A 98 -22.06 -29.93 -35.98
N SER A 99 -21.04 -30.61 -35.42
CA SER A 99 -20.54 -32.02 -35.66
C SER A 99 -19.63 -32.36 -36.85
N PRO A 100 -18.86 -33.50 -36.86
CA PRO A 100 -18.37 -34.37 -35.74
C PRO A 100 -16.94 -35.04 -35.89
N ARG A 101 -16.44 -35.59 -34.75
CA ARG A 101 -15.66 -36.86 -34.51
C ARG A 101 -14.20 -37.11 -35.00
N ALA A 102 -13.33 -37.47 -34.03
CA ALA A 102 -12.23 -38.48 -34.00
C ALA A 102 -11.11 -37.98 -33.05
N SER A 103 -10.33 -38.73 -32.26
CA SER A 103 -10.26 -40.10 -31.75
C SER A 103 -9.35 -40.04 -30.50
N ALA A 104 -9.53 -40.97 -29.56
CA ALA A 104 -9.00 -40.95 -28.21
C ALA A 104 -7.49 -41.28 -28.09
N LEU A 105 -6.79 -40.56 -27.20
CA LEU A 105 -5.59 -41.00 -26.48
C LEU A 105 -5.69 -40.49 -25.03
N ASP A 106 -5.42 -41.38 -24.08
CA ASP A 106 -5.68 -41.28 -22.63
C ASP A 106 -4.49 -40.64 -21.88
N PRO A 107 -4.70 -39.69 -20.93
CA PRO A 107 -3.65 -39.36 -19.97
C PRO A 107 -4.08 -39.34 -18.49
N GLY A 108 -3.30 -40.04 -17.66
CA GLY A 108 -2.73 -39.50 -16.42
C GLY A 108 -3.67 -39.22 -15.25
N ARG A 109 -4.29 -40.25 -14.69
CA ARG A 109 -5.00 -40.16 -13.41
C ARG A 109 -4.01 -40.26 -12.24
N CYS A 110 -4.08 -39.32 -11.29
CA CYS A 110 -3.39 -39.40 -10.01
C CYS A 110 -3.81 -40.70 -9.30
N THR A 111 -3.01 -41.75 -9.42
CA THR A 111 -3.22 -43.01 -8.70
C THR A 111 -2.14 -43.15 -7.65
N ALA A 112 -2.60 -43.35 -6.42
CA ALA A 112 -1.75 -43.70 -5.29
C ALA A 112 -1.13 -45.08 -5.56
N HIS A 113 0.20 -45.16 -5.55
CA HIS A 113 0.90 -46.45 -5.54
C HIS A 113 0.76 -47.11 -4.16
N SER A 114 0.42 -48.40 -4.15
CA SER A 114 0.83 -49.34 -3.11
C SER A 114 0.97 -50.76 -3.70
N PRO A 115 1.90 -51.60 -3.20
CA PRO A 115 2.42 -52.74 -3.96
C PRO A 115 1.77 -54.10 -3.62
N THR A 116 1.74 -54.98 -4.62
CA THR A 116 1.77 -56.48 -4.65
C THR A 116 1.11 -57.32 -3.54
N ARG A 117 0.26 -58.29 -3.93
CA ARG A 117 0.62 -59.75 -4.02
C ARG A 117 -0.48 -60.62 -4.65
N ILE A 118 -0.03 -61.63 -5.39
CA ILE A 118 -0.75 -62.73 -6.06
C ILE A 118 -1.15 -63.82 -5.04
N HIS A 119 -2.37 -64.37 -5.12
CA HIS A 119 -2.67 -65.80 -4.97
C HIS A 119 -4.09 -66.16 -5.48
N THR A 120 -4.25 -67.45 -5.75
CA THR A 120 -5.11 -68.14 -6.71
C THR A 120 -6.45 -68.69 -6.17
N ARG A 121 -7.38 -68.88 -7.12
CA ARG A 121 -8.33 -70.02 -7.32
C ARG A 121 -9.80 -69.87 -6.91
N ALA A 122 -10.61 -70.53 -7.75
CA ALA A 122 -12.04 -70.43 -8.05
C ALA A 122 -13.03 -71.03 -7.04
N GLY A 123 -14.29 -70.60 -7.12
CA GLY A 123 -15.44 -71.28 -6.50
C GLY A 123 -16.77 -70.50 -6.58
N MET A 124 -17.61 -70.89 -7.55
CA MET A 124 -19.08 -70.86 -7.61
C MET A 124 -19.94 -69.86 -6.79
N ALA A 125 -20.68 -69.04 -7.56
CA ALA A 125 -22.10 -68.65 -7.48
C ALA A 125 -22.87 -68.74 -6.13
N SER A 126 -23.41 -67.59 -5.70
CA SER A 126 -24.87 -67.38 -5.57
C SER A 126 -25.18 -65.91 -5.27
N SER A 127 -26.19 -65.40 -5.97
CA SER A 127 -26.72 -64.04 -5.97
C SER A 127 -27.50 -63.67 -4.71
N SER A 128 -27.26 -62.47 -4.17
CA SER A 128 -28.32 -61.65 -3.57
C SER A 128 -27.93 -60.18 -3.59
N SER A 129 -28.83 -59.39 -4.16
CA SER A 129 -28.84 -57.95 -4.35
C SER A 129 -28.52 -57.12 -3.10
N SER A 130 -27.56 -56.21 -3.23
CA SER A 130 -27.55 -54.95 -2.47
C SER A 130 -26.94 -53.85 -3.34
N SER A 131 -27.80 -52.95 -3.81
CA SER A 131 -27.46 -51.70 -4.45
C SER A 131 -26.56 -50.85 -3.56
N SER A 132 -25.28 -50.77 -3.92
CA SER A 132 -24.38 -49.73 -3.41
C SER A 132 -24.12 -48.75 -4.55
N SER A 133 -24.92 -47.69 -4.59
CA SER A 133 -24.63 -46.51 -5.39
C SER A 133 -23.42 -45.81 -4.77
N SER A 134 -22.23 -46.15 -5.25
CA SER A 134 -21.03 -45.34 -5.05
C SER A 134 -21.26 -44.01 -5.79
N SER A 135 -21.75 -43.01 -5.07
CA SER A 135 -21.77 -41.63 -5.54
C SER A 135 -20.34 -41.11 -5.55
N SER A 136 -19.60 -41.41 -6.61
CA SER A 136 -18.42 -40.65 -6.99
C SER A 136 -18.90 -39.25 -7.38
N SER A 137 -18.81 -38.31 -6.45
CA SER A 137 -19.04 -36.88 -6.69
C SER A 137 -17.89 -36.34 -7.54
N SER A 138 -17.92 -36.64 -8.84
CA SER A 138 -17.06 -35.98 -9.82
C SER A 138 -17.60 -34.57 -10.03
N SER A 139 -16.92 -33.57 -9.47
CA SER A 139 -17.16 -32.15 -9.68
C SER A 139 -16.91 -31.82 -11.15
N SER A 140 -17.98 -31.74 -11.95
CA SER A 140 -17.92 -31.37 -13.36
C SER A 140 -18.03 -29.85 -13.53
N CYS A 141 -16.97 -29.12 -13.19
CA CYS A 141 -16.70 -27.83 -13.83
C CYS A 141 -15.84 -28.11 -15.06
N LEU A 142 -16.50 -28.40 -16.19
CA LEU A 142 -15.85 -28.73 -17.46
C LEU A 142 -14.93 -27.57 -17.88
N SER A 143 -13.62 -27.80 -17.82
CA SER A 143 -12.65 -27.12 -18.66
C SER A 143 -12.04 -28.16 -19.58
N THR A 144 -12.42 -28.13 -20.86
CA THR A 144 -11.63 -28.77 -21.94
C THR A 144 -10.36 -27.96 -22.13
N ALA A 145 -9.41 -28.09 -21.21
CA ALA A 145 -8.07 -27.55 -21.35
C ALA A 145 -7.13 -28.71 -21.67
N SER A 146 -6.22 -28.49 -22.63
CA SER A 146 -5.02 -29.32 -22.81
C SER A 146 -4.38 -29.59 -21.46
N SER A 147 -4.03 -30.84 -21.17
CA SER A 147 -3.36 -31.21 -19.92
C SER A 147 -2.17 -30.27 -19.68
N PRO A 148 -2.13 -29.55 -18.54
CA PRO A 148 -1.02 -28.65 -18.26
C PRO A 148 0.28 -29.44 -18.15
N ALA A 149 1.39 -28.85 -18.61
CA ALA A 149 2.71 -29.50 -18.56
C ALA A 149 3.12 -29.88 -17.13
N HIS A 150 2.67 -29.10 -16.13
CA HIS A 150 2.91 -29.32 -14.71
C HIS A 150 1.65 -29.00 -13.90
N LEU A 151 1.32 -29.87 -12.93
CA LEU A 151 0.15 -29.74 -12.05
C LEU A 151 0.59 -29.90 -10.59
N LEU A 152 0.25 -28.92 -9.75
CA LEU A 152 0.40 -29.02 -8.29
C LEU A 152 -0.89 -29.53 -7.67
N CYS A 153 -0.84 -30.71 -7.07
CA CYS A 153 -1.96 -31.40 -6.42
C CYS A 153 -1.84 -31.43 -4.90
N SER A 154 -0.63 -31.28 -4.36
CA SER A 154 -0.34 -31.35 -2.93
C SER A 154 1.03 -30.78 -2.56
N PRO A 155 1.26 -30.45 -1.26
CA PRO A 155 2.52 -29.85 -0.81
C PRO A 155 3.77 -30.70 -1.05
N SER A 156 3.65 -32.03 -1.03
CA SER A 156 4.80 -32.94 -1.16
C SER A 156 5.57 -32.78 -2.47
N GLN A 157 4.92 -32.25 -3.52
CA GLN A 157 5.55 -31.99 -4.82
C GLN A 157 6.48 -30.78 -4.81
N LEU A 158 6.37 -29.89 -3.82
CA LEU A 158 7.22 -28.70 -3.71
C LEU A 158 8.64 -29.02 -3.23
N GLY A 159 8.86 -30.22 -2.67
CA GLY A 159 10.15 -30.59 -2.07
C GLY A 159 10.49 -29.79 -0.81
N VAL A 160 9.55 -29.01 -0.28
CA VAL A 160 9.71 -28.21 0.94
C VAL A 160 9.13 -29.00 2.11
N GLY A 161 9.93 -29.17 3.18
CA GLY A 161 9.49 -29.79 4.41
C GLY A 161 8.66 -28.84 5.30
N PRO A 162 8.02 -29.35 6.36
CA PRO A 162 7.29 -28.50 7.30
C PRO A 162 8.19 -27.44 7.95
N ALA A 163 7.63 -26.24 8.13
CA ALA A 163 8.23 -25.16 8.91
C ALA A 163 8.49 -25.63 10.37
N THR A 164 9.75 -25.91 10.72
CA THR A 164 10.12 -26.55 12.01
C THR A 164 11.10 -25.74 12.85
N SER A 165 11.93 -24.89 12.25
CA SER A 165 12.82 -23.95 12.95
C SER A 165 12.28 -22.53 12.91
N PHE A 166 12.60 -21.71 13.91
CA PHE A 166 12.24 -20.28 13.91
C PHE A 166 13.13 -19.49 12.95
N VAL A 167 12.55 -18.50 12.28
CA VAL A 167 13.33 -17.44 11.61
C VAL A 167 13.86 -16.52 12.70
N THR A 168 15.15 -16.23 12.67
CA THR A 168 15.82 -15.34 13.63
C THR A 168 16.38 -14.12 12.90
N ARG A 169 16.95 -13.18 13.65
CA ARG A 169 17.70 -12.05 13.07
C ARG A 169 19.15 -12.05 13.50
N ASP A 170 20.01 -11.64 12.58
CA ASP A 170 21.41 -11.28 12.84
C ASP A 170 21.66 -9.88 12.25
N GLY A 171 21.80 -8.89 13.13
CA GLY A 171 21.84 -7.48 12.76
C GLY A 171 20.63 -7.06 11.91
N THR A 172 20.88 -6.73 10.65
CA THR A 172 19.87 -6.25 9.68
C THR A 172 19.33 -7.36 8.76
N ARG A 173 19.71 -8.62 8.99
CA ARG A 173 19.35 -9.77 8.15
C ARG A 173 18.45 -10.74 8.90
N LEU A 174 17.53 -11.37 8.17
CA LEU A 174 16.83 -12.55 8.65
C LEU A 174 17.66 -13.80 8.37
N MET A 175 17.56 -14.77 9.27
CA MET A 175 18.29 -16.03 9.22
C MET A 175 17.32 -17.20 9.41
N LEU A 176 17.46 -18.23 8.59
CA LEU A 176 16.76 -19.50 8.75
C LEU A 176 17.80 -20.62 8.70
N ASP A 177 17.89 -21.43 9.77
CA ASP A 177 18.91 -22.47 9.94
C ASP A 177 20.33 -21.95 9.67
N ASP A 178 20.67 -20.81 10.30
CA ASP A 178 21.95 -20.10 10.18
C ASP A 178 22.31 -19.62 8.76
N LYS A 179 21.36 -19.62 7.82
CA LYS A 179 21.54 -19.11 6.46
C LYS A 179 20.78 -17.80 6.27
N PRO A 180 21.36 -16.82 5.55
CA PRO A 180 20.63 -15.63 5.15
C PRO A 180 19.33 -15.99 4.45
N TRP A 181 18.26 -15.34 4.86
CA TRP A 181 16.92 -15.65 4.42
C TRP A 181 16.15 -14.36 4.14
N VAL A 182 15.32 -14.34 3.10
CA VAL A 182 14.52 -13.19 2.71
C VAL A 182 13.06 -13.61 2.66
N ALA A 183 12.22 -12.94 3.42
CA ALA A 183 10.78 -13.18 3.42
C ALA A 183 10.17 -12.62 2.13
N VAL A 184 9.40 -13.41 1.39
CA VAL A 184 8.76 -12.95 0.15
C VAL A 184 7.44 -13.66 -0.06
N GLY A 185 6.44 -12.90 -0.50
CA GLY A 185 5.16 -13.46 -0.89
C GLY A 185 4.01 -12.46 -0.91
N PRO A 186 2.77 -12.94 -0.84
CA PRO A 186 1.59 -12.10 -0.87
C PRO A 186 1.16 -11.61 0.52
N ASN A 187 0.40 -10.53 0.53
CA ASN A 187 -0.65 -10.33 1.51
C ASN A 187 -1.88 -11.18 1.11
N ILE A 188 -2.31 -12.04 2.02
CA ILE A 188 -3.57 -12.79 1.93
C ILE A 188 -4.34 -12.46 3.20
N TYR A 189 -4.88 -11.24 3.27
CA TYR A 189 -5.37 -10.67 4.52
C TYR A 189 -6.52 -11.47 5.16
N TRP A 190 -7.27 -12.24 4.37
CA TRP A 190 -8.56 -12.84 4.71
C TRP A 190 -8.48 -14.26 5.32
N LEU A 191 -7.29 -14.79 5.65
CA LEU A 191 -7.14 -16.20 6.07
C LEU A 191 -7.85 -16.57 7.40
N GLY A 192 -8.17 -15.62 8.27
CA GLY A 192 -8.96 -15.85 9.49
C GLY A 192 -10.44 -15.48 9.36
N GLN A 193 -10.74 -14.43 8.58
CA GLN A 193 -12.10 -13.96 8.31
C GLN A 193 -12.14 -13.27 6.94
N ASP A 194 -13.17 -13.52 6.14
CA ASP A 194 -13.22 -13.09 4.73
C ASP A 194 -14.54 -12.39 4.39
N GLU A 195 -14.44 -11.17 3.86
CA GLU A 195 -15.58 -10.37 3.38
C GLU A 195 -15.97 -10.65 1.91
N ASN A 196 -15.16 -11.39 1.17
CA ASN A 196 -15.26 -11.50 -0.28
C ASN A 196 -16.20 -12.62 -0.76
N VAL A 197 -16.80 -13.35 0.17
CA VAL A 197 -17.77 -14.42 -0.12
C VAL A 197 -19.01 -14.27 0.75
N GLN A 198 -20.09 -14.97 0.38
CA GLN A 198 -21.33 -14.96 1.14
C GLN A 198 -21.40 -16.14 2.13
N PRO A 199 -21.90 -15.93 3.36
CA PRO A 199 -22.28 -14.63 3.94
C PRO A 199 -21.07 -13.71 4.18
N ASN A 200 -21.23 -12.38 4.13
CA ASN A 200 -20.17 -11.41 4.42
C ASN A 200 -20.34 -10.80 5.83
N PRO A 201 -19.35 -10.90 6.74
CA PRO A 201 -18.12 -11.70 6.59
C PRO A 201 -18.39 -13.20 6.77
N ALA A 202 -17.50 -14.05 6.27
CA ALA A 202 -17.48 -15.50 6.42
C ALA A 202 -16.17 -15.97 7.06
N TRP A 203 -16.18 -17.19 7.60
CA TRP A 203 -14.94 -17.93 7.80
C TRP A 203 -14.49 -18.53 6.46
N PRO A 204 -13.22 -18.38 6.06
CA PRO A 204 -12.70 -19.02 4.86
C PRO A 204 -12.94 -20.53 4.85
N SER A 205 -13.47 -21.05 3.74
CA SER A 205 -13.57 -22.50 3.56
C SER A 205 -12.18 -23.12 3.43
N GLN A 206 -11.99 -24.32 3.99
CA GLN A 206 -10.72 -25.05 3.92
C GLN A 206 -10.19 -25.25 2.49
N SER A 207 -11.07 -25.48 1.50
CA SER A 207 -10.65 -25.64 0.10
C SER A 207 -9.97 -24.38 -0.45
N ARG A 208 -10.48 -23.20 -0.10
CA ARG A 208 -9.91 -21.91 -0.51
C ARG A 208 -8.58 -21.62 0.18
N VAL A 209 -8.47 -21.93 1.48
CA VAL A 209 -7.20 -21.80 2.22
C VAL A 209 -6.14 -22.74 1.62
N LEU A 210 -6.48 -24.00 1.34
CA LEU A 210 -5.55 -24.94 0.72
C LEU A 210 -5.13 -24.50 -0.69
N GLU A 211 -6.07 -24.02 -1.51
CA GLU A 211 -5.77 -23.54 -2.86
C GLU A 211 -4.86 -22.31 -2.83
N VAL A 212 -5.19 -21.28 -2.04
CA VAL A 212 -4.41 -20.04 -2.05
C VAL A 212 -2.99 -20.26 -1.50
N MET A 213 -2.81 -21.18 -0.55
CA MET A 213 -1.49 -21.58 -0.04
C MET A 213 -0.67 -22.30 -1.12
N ALA A 214 -1.31 -23.18 -1.90
CA ALA A 214 -0.68 -23.83 -3.05
C ALA A 214 -0.31 -22.82 -4.14
N ILE A 215 -1.17 -21.83 -4.41
CA ILE A 215 -0.88 -20.74 -5.34
C ILE A 215 0.31 -19.92 -4.86
N ALA A 216 0.32 -19.48 -3.60
CA ALA A 216 1.42 -18.69 -3.04
C ALA A 216 2.75 -19.45 -3.15
N ALA A 217 2.79 -20.71 -2.73
CA ALA A 217 3.98 -21.55 -2.85
C ALA A 217 4.41 -21.77 -4.31
N THR A 218 3.44 -21.92 -5.23
CA THR A 218 3.71 -22.03 -6.67
C THR A 218 4.41 -20.79 -7.22
N MET A 219 3.93 -19.61 -6.80
CA MET A 219 4.53 -18.31 -7.14
C MET A 219 5.90 -18.09 -6.49
N GLY A 220 6.41 -19.04 -5.69
CA GLY A 220 7.72 -18.94 -5.02
C GLY A 220 7.67 -18.22 -3.68
N ALA A 221 6.48 -17.95 -3.13
CA ALA A 221 6.36 -17.38 -1.80
C ALA A 221 6.92 -18.34 -0.74
N ASN A 222 7.58 -17.78 0.26
CA ASN A 222 7.97 -18.49 1.49
C ASN A 222 7.27 -17.91 2.73
N THR A 223 6.60 -16.76 2.59
CA THR A 223 5.94 -16.05 3.68
C THR A 223 4.64 -15.41 3.20
N ILE A 224 3.62 -15.40 4.05
CA ILE A 224 2.37 -14.69 3.84
C ILE A 224 2.18 -13.69 4.98
N ARG A 225 1.80 -12.45 4.66
CA ARG A 225 1.27 -11.51 5.66
C ARG A 225 -0.26 -11.57 5.65
N SER A 226 -0.89 -11.73 6.81
CA SER A 226 -2.34 -11.94 6.90
C SER A 226 -2.98 -11.31 8.13
N THR A 227 -3.63 -10.16 7.92
CA THR A 227 -4.27 -9.33 8.96
C THR A 227 -5.30 -10.09 9.79
N THR A 228 -6.24 -10.80 9.18
CA THR A 228 -7.36 -11.42 9.94
C THR A 228 -6.99 -12.66 10.76
N LEU A 229 -5.73 -13.11 10.70
CA LEU A 229 -5.23 -14.13 11.65
C LEU A 229 -4.96 -13.52 13.03
N GLY A 230 -4.74 -12.20 13.10
CA GLY A 230 -4.48 -11.50 14.35
C GLY A 230 -5.47 -10.40 14.68
N VAL A 231 -6.11 -9.78 13.69
CA VAL A 231 -7.18 -8.80 13.90
C VAL A 231 -8.53 -9.46 13.64
N SER A 232 -9.23 -9.80 14.71
CA SER A 232 -10.51 -10.50 14.63
C SER A 232 -11.35 -10.16 15.86
N VAL A 233 -11.98 -8.97 15.84
CA VAL A 233 -12.76 -8.41 16.95
C VAL A 233 -14.07 -7.76 16.48
N GLY A 234 -15.08 -7.71 17.35
CA GLY A 234 -16.25 -6.83 17.18
C GLY A 234 -17.41 -7.31 16.30
N ASN A 235 -17.36 -8.54 15.76
CA ASN A 235 -18.48 -9.14 15.05
C ASN A 235 -18.69 -10.61 15.42
N SER A 236 -19.85 -11.19 15.10
CA SER A 236 -20.24 -12.54 15.54
C SER A 236 -19.31 -13.67 15.04
N ARG A 237 -18.50 -13.43 14.00
CA ARG A 237 -17.52 -14.37 13.46
C ARG A 237 -16.09 -14.05 13.87
N SER A 238 -15.88 -13.02 14.69
CA SER A 238 -14.58 -12.64 15.22
C SER A 238 -14.12 -13.57 16.34
N VAL A 239 -12.81 -13.62 16.61
CA VAL A 239 -12.22 -14.28 17.78
C VAL A 239 -12.77 -13.67 19.06
N GLU A 240 -12.92 -12.35 19.12
CA GLU A 240 -13.60 -11.67 20.23
C GLU A 240 -14.80 -10.86 19.72
N PRO A 241 -16.01 -11.47 19.61
CA PRO A 241 -17.20 -10.78 19.11
C PRO A 241 -17.63 -9.59 19.96
N SER A 242 -17.48 -9.71 21.28
CA SER A 242 -17.77 -8.68 22.26
C SER A 242 -16.75 -8.78 23.39
N LEU A 243 -16.45 -7.64 24.03
CA LEU A 243 -15.43 -7.53 25.06
C LEU A 243 -15.46 -8.69 26.08
N GLY A 244 -14.34 -9.40 26.20
CA GLY A 244 -14.13 -10.51 27.13
C GLY A 244 -14.83 -11.83 26.74
N THR A 245 -15.50 -11.89 25.59
CA THR A 245 -16.18 -13.10 25.09
C THR A 245 -15.44 -13.63 23.86
N PHE A 246 -14.90 -14.83 23.96
CA PHE A 246 -14.10 -15.45 22.89
C PHE A 246 -14.86 -16.55 22.15
N ASN A 247 -14.62 -16.64 20.84
CA ASN A 247 -15.28 -17.58 19.93
C ASN A 247 -14.29 -18.64 19.44
N GLU A 248 -14.41 -19.85 19.97
CA GLU A 248 -13.56 -21.00 19.62
C GLU A 248 -13.65 -21.36 18.13
N THR A 249 -14.81 -21.21 17.48
CA THR A 249 -14.95 -21.52 16.04
C THR A 249 -14.12 -20.58 15.17
N ALA A 250 -13.94 -19.32 15.59
CA ALA A 250 -13.05 -18.40 14.89
C ALA A 250 -11.58 -18.81 15.06
N LEU A 251 -11.19 -19.27 16.26
CA LEU A 251 -9.85 -19.81 16.53
C LEU A 251 -9.58 -21.10 15.71
N GLU A 252 -10.55 -21.99 15.53
CA GLU A 252 -10.40 -23.19 14.68
C GLU A 252 -10.11 -22.83 13.21
N THR A 253 -10.66 -21.73 12.72
CA THR A 253 -10.44 -21.26 11.35
C THR A 253 -9.00 -20.80 11.15
N ILE A 254 -8.49 -20.07 12.15
CA ILE A 254 -7.11 -19.61 12.22
C ILE A 254 -6.14 -20.80 12.39
N ASP A 255 -6.47 -21.77 13.24
CA ASP A 255 -5.72 -23.02 13.42
C ASP A 255 -5.51 -23.74 12.08
N PHE A 256 -6.55 -23.80 11.24
CA PHE A 256 -6.46 -24.43 9.93
C PHE A 256 -5.52 -23.68 8.97
N ALA A 257 -5.50 -22.35 9.03
CA ALA A 257 -4.58 -21.54 8.24
C ALA A 257 -3.11 -21.76 8.65
N LEU A 258 -2.81 -21.76 9.95
CA LEU A 258 -1.47 -22.06 10.47
C LEU A 258 -1.02 -23.47 10.09
N TYR A 259 -1.90 -24.45 10.31
CA TYR A 259 -1.65 -25.84 9.95
C TYR A 259 -1.35 -26.01 8.44
N THR A 260 -2.10 -25.31 7.59
CA THR A 260 -1.90 -25.36 6.15
C THR A 260 -0.60 -24.66 5.74
N ALA A 261 -0.32 -23.46 6.27
CA ALA A 261 0.94 -22.76 6.01
C ALA A 261 2.14 -23.64 6.35
N ARG A 262 2.11 -24.30 7.51
CA ARG A 262 3.12 -25.27 7.94
C ARG A 262 3.32 -26.40 6.93
N ALA A 263 2.23 -26.97 6.42
CA ALA A 263 2.26 -28.07 5.46
C ALA A 263 2.87 -27.68 4.11
N TYR A 264 2.75 -26.41 3.70
CA TYR A 264 3.36 -25.84 2.49
C TYR A 264 4.75 -25.23 2.74
N GLY A 265 5.28 -25.31 3.97
CA GLY A 265 6.57 -24.70 4.33
C GLY A 265 6.55 -23.17 4.34
N LEU A 266 5.35 -22.57 4.37
CA LEU A 266 5.14 -21.13 4.40
C LEU A 266 5.21 -20.60 5.83
N ARG A 267 5.72 -19.37 5.99
CA ARG A 267 5.69 -18.63 7.26
C ARG A 267 4.61 -17.55 7.26
N LEU A 268 4.24 -17.08 8.45
CA LEU A 268 3.18 -16.09 8.65
C LEU A 268 3.68 -14.84 9.37
N ILE A 269 3.30 -13.66 8.87
CA ILE A 269 3.37 -12.38 9.58
C ILE A 269 1.95 -11.97 9.95
N ILE A 270 1.73 -11.71 11.24
CA ILE A 270 0.39 -11.56 11.82
C ILE A 270 0.27 -10.19 12.53
N PRO A 271 -0.36 -9.18 11.89
CA PRO A 271 -0.77 -7.95 12.57
C PRO A 271 -1.81 -8.21 13.67
N LEU A 272 -1.61 -7.63 14.85
CA LEU A 272 -2.44 -7.86 16.04
C LEU A 272 -3.51 -6.79 16.26
N ALA A 273 -3.36 -5.62 15.66
CA ALA A 273 -4.34 -4.55 15.63
C ALA A 273 -4.49 -4.01 14.21
N ASP A 274 -5.51 -3.20 13.97
CA ASP A 274 -5.67 -2.46 12.71
C ASP A 274 -6.04 -1.02 13.04
N GLN A 275 -5.40 -0.07 12.35
CA GLN A 275 -5.71 1.34 12.46
C GLN A 275 -7.14 1.65 12.01
N TYR A 276 -7.70 0.86 11.09
CA TYR A 276 -8.97 1.14 10.42
C TYR A 276 -10.17 0.38 11.03
N ASP A 277 -11.38 0.82 10.66
CA ASP A 277 -12.65 0.24 11.11
C ASP A 277 -13.29 -0.66 10.03
N TYR A 278 -12.60 -1.75 9.68
CA TYR A 278 -13.09 -2.72 8.69
C TYR A 278 -13.96 -3.81 9.34
N TYR A 279 -14.42 -4.76 8.52
CA TYR A 279 -15.30 -5.84 8.95
C TYR A 279 -14.70 -6.68 10.09
N HIS A 280 -13.39 -6.91 10.08
CA HIS A 280 -12.66 -7.70 11.08
C HIS A 280 -12.34 -6.93 12.38
N GLY A 281 -12.73 -5.66 12.46
CA GLY A 281 -12.47 -4.78 13.58
C GLY A 281 -11.11 -4.09 13.52
N GLY A 282 -10.63 -3.61 14.66
CA GLY A 282 -9.44 -2.75 14.78
C GLY A 282 -9.49 -1.89 16.04
N ILE A 283 -8.61 -0.88 16.14
CA ILE A 283 -8.59 0.10 17.25
C ILE A 283 -9.99 0.69 17.53
N PRO A 284 -10.78 1.08 16.51
CA PRO A 284 -12.14 1.58 16.71
C PRO A 284 -13.05 0.65 17.52
N THR A 285 -12.85 -0.66 17.45
CA THR A 285 -13.66 -1.64 18.18
C THR A 285 -13.39 -1.59 19.69
N PHE A 286 -12.12 -1.58 20.10
CA PHE A 286 -11.76 -1.45 21.52
C PHE A 286 -12.25 -0.14 22.12
N LEU A 287 -12.19 0.96 21.37
CA LEU A 287 -12.76 2.25 21.77
C LEU A 287 -14.28 2.16 21.96
N ARG A 288 -14.99 1.54 21.00
CA ARG A 288 -16.46 1.36 21.10
C ARG A 288 -16.88 0.55 22.31
N TRP A 289 -16.16 -0.51 22.67
CA TRP A 289 -16.47 -1.31 23.86
C TRP A 289 -16.38 -0.50 25.16
N ARG A 290 -15.61 0.59 25.17
CA ARG A 290 -15.51 1.55 26.28
C ARG A 290 -16.35 2.81 26.10
N ASN A 291 -17.31 2.82 25.16
CA ASN A 291 -18.17 3.96 24.83
C ASN A 291 -17.40 5.23 24.43
N LEU A 292 -16.23 5.07 23.80
CA LEU A 292 -15.38 6.18 23.32
C LEU A 292 -15.64 6.47 21.84
N SER A 293 -15.23 7.66 21.39
CA SER A 293 -15.37 8.04 19.98
C SER A 293 -14.38 7.27 19.12
N ALA A 294 -14.91 6.49 18.18
CA ALA A 294 -14.15 5.57 17.35
C ALA A 294 -14.23 5.88 15.85
N THR A 295 -15.06 6.85 15.45
CA THR A 295 -15.33 7.15 14.04
C THR A 295 -14.65 8.42 13.57
N HIS A 296 -14.00 8.37 12.42
CA HIS A 296 -13.38 9.54 11.82
C HIS A 296 -14.43 10.63 11.47
N PRO A 297 -14.08 11.93 11.59
CA PRO A 297 -12.78 12.47 12.03
C PRO A 297 -12.68 12.65 13.57
N LYS A 298 -13.69 12.23 14.34
CA LYS A 298 -13.78 12.46 15.79
C LYS A 298 -13.08 11.39 16.64
N ALA A 299 -12.57 10.34 16.00
CA ALA A 299 -11.83 9.27 16.64
C ALA A 299 -10.67 9.82 17.48
N ASP A 300 -10.64 9.44 18.76
CA ASP A 300 -9.51 9.71 19.66
C ASP A 300 -8.87 8.37 20.04
N PHE A 301 -7.69 8.12 19.46
CA PHE A 301 -6.95 6.88 19.68
C PHE A 301 -6.04 6.96 20.91
N GLY A 302 -6.00 8.11 21.60
CA GLY A 302 -5.21 8.31 22.82
C GLY A 302 -5.40 7.20 23.86
N PRO A 303 -6.65 6.80 24.20
CA PRO A 303 -6.88 5.71 25.14
C PRO A 303 -6.30 4.36 24.69
N PHE A 304 -6.30 4.03 23.39
CA PHE A 304 -5.66 2.80 22.92
C PHE A 304 -4.13 2.83 23.12
N TYR A 305 -3.54 4.02 23.02
CA TYR A 305 -2.11 4.25 23.19
C TYR A 305 -1.66 4.54 24.63
N ASP A 306 -2.58 4.75 25.57
CA ASP A 306 -2.29 4.90 26.99
C ASP A 306 -2.24 3.51 27.65
N THR A 307 -1.04 3.09 28.06
CA THR A 307 -0.80 1.78 28.67
C THR A 307 -1.45 1.59 30.03
N THR A 308 -1.98 2.66 30.64
CA THR A 308 -2.74 2.62 31.90
C THR A 308 -4.25 2.55 31.68
N SER A 309 -4.70 2.68 30.43
CA SER A 309 -6.13 2.70 30.11
C SER A 309 -6.77 1.31 30.13
N GLN A 310 -8.09 1.30 30.28
CA GLN A 310 -8.87 0.06 30.12
C GLN A 310 -8.85 -0.43 28.67
N VAL A 311 -8.78 0.48 27.68
CA VAL A 311 -8.75 0.12 26.25
C VAL A 311 -7.48 -0.66 25.93
N TYR A 312 -6.33 -0.21 26.45
CA TYR A 312 -5.07 -0.93 26.31
C TYR A 312 -5.11 -2.29 27.02
N SER A 313 -5.70 -2.32 28.23
CA SER A 313 -5.84 -3.57 29.00
C SER A 313 -6.69 -4.61 28.26
N ASP A 314 -7.76 -4.18 27.58
CA ASP A 314 -8.61 -5.05 26.76
C ASP A 314 -7.84 -5.61 25.55
N PHE A 315 -7.06 -4.76 24.88
CA PHE A 315 -6.20 -5.18 23.78
C PHE A 315 -5.12 -6.17 24.25
N ALA A 316 -4.48 -5.92 25.38
CA ALA A 316 -3.49 -6.82 25.97
C ALA A 316 -4.11 -8.18 26.34
N LEU A 317 -5.33 -8.20 26.86
CA LEU A 317 -6.08 -9.44 27.12
C LEU A 317 -6.36 -10.19 25.83
N TYR A 318 -6.84 -9.50 24.78
CA TYR A 318 -7.09 -10.09 23.48
C TYR A 318 -5.83 -10.77 22.91
N VAL A 319 -4.70 -10.05 22.89
CA VAL A 319 -3.41 -10.59 22.43
C VAL A 319 -2.98 -11.79 23.26
N THR A 320 -3.12 -11.72 24.58
CA THR A 320 -2.77 -12.83 25.49
C THR A 320 -3.62 -14.07 25.19
N THR A 321 -4.93 -13.92 25.01
CA THR A 321 -5.84 -15.02 24.70
C THR A 321 -5.52 -15.64 23.34
N LEU A 322 -5.35 -14.82 22.30
CA LEU A 322 -5.05 -15.29 20.95
C LEU A 322 -3.72 -16.07 20.90
N LEU A 323 -2.65 -15.53 21.49
CA LEU A 323 -1.32 -16.15 21.46
C LEU A 323 -1.21 -17.38 22.36
N SER A 324 -2.04 -17.50 23.39
CA SER A 324 -2.06 -18.62 24.34
C SER A 324 -2.99 -19.76 23.93
N HIS A 325 -3.88 -19.54 22.96
CA HIS A 325 -4.73 -20.58 22.40
C HIS A 325 -3.90 -21.73 21.86
N ARG A 326 -4.23 -22.98 22.24
CA ARG A 326 -3.54 -24.18 21.75
C ARG A 326 -4.34 -24.84 20.64
N SER A 327 -3.76 -24.86 19.46
CA SER A 327 -4.37 -25.44 18.27
C SER A 327 -4.69 -26.92 18.46
N SER A 328 -5.92 -27.32 18.13
CA SER A 328 -6.29 -28.75 18.12
C SER A 328 -5.64 -29.52 16.97
N LEU A 329 -5.15 -28.82 15.94
CA LEU A 329 -4.52 -29.39 14.74
C LEU A 329 -3.01 -29.60 14.95
N THR A 330 -2.27 -28.56 15.35
CA THR A 330 -0.81 -28.64 15.53
C THR A 330 -0.38 -29.00 16.95
N ASN A 331 -1.28 -28.89 17.93
CA ASN A 331 -0.97 -28.98 19.36
C ASN A 331 0.08 -27.96 19.83
N LEU A 332 0.22 -26.85 19.11
CA LEU A 332 1.08 -25.71 19.46
C LEU A 332 0.18 -24.48 19.70
N THR A 333 0.66 -23.56 20.52
CA THR A 333 0.10 -22.19 20.52
C THR A 333 0.73 -21.38 19.38
N MET A 334 0.12 -20.25 18.99
CA MET A 334 0.77 -19.36 18.01
C MET A 334 2.13 -18.86 18.50
N ALA A 335 2.29 -18.69 19.81
CA ALA A 335 3.54 -18.26 20.43
C ALA A 335 4.65 -19.34 20.36
N GLU A 336 4.26 -20.62 20.31
CA GLU A 336 5.18 -21.76 20.22
C GLU A 336 5.40 -22.24 18.77
N ASP A 337 4.56 -21.85 17.81
CA ASP A 337 4.58 -22.39 16.45
C ASP A 337 5.60 -21.64 15.56
N PRO A 338 6.69 -22.31 15.12
CA PRO A 338 7.69 -21.69 14.25
C PRO A 338 7.11 -21.27 12.89
N THR A 339 5.93 -21.75 12.50
CA THR A 339 5.20 -21.27 11.30
C THR A 339 4.94 -19.76 11.37
N VAL A 340 4.82 -19.17 12.56
CA VAL A 340 4.75 -17.73 12.75
C VAL A 340 6.17 -17.14 12.69
N LEU A 341 6.44 -16.33 11.65
CA LEU A 341 7.69 -15.58 11.52
C LEU A 341 7.72 -14.44 12.53
N ALA A 342 6.67 -13.62 12.53
CA ALA A 342 6.58 -12.47 13.39
C ALA A 342 5.13 -12.10 13.72
N PHE A 343 4.98 -11.50 14.89
CA PHE A 343 3.81 -10.68 15.21
C PHE A 343 4.10 -9.22 14.91
N GLU A 344 3.15 -8.54 14.29
CA GLU A 344 3.22 -7.12 13.97
C GLU A 344 2.29 -6.35 14.91
N THR A 345 2.79 -5.30 15.55
CA THR A 345 2.06 -4.59 16.62
C THR A 345 0.70 -4.04 16.15
N GLY A 346 0.58 -3.75 14.86
CA GLY A 346 -0.69 -3.46 14.19
C GLY A 346 -0.51 -3.17 12.71
N ASN A 347 -1.61 -3.09 11.97
CA ASN A 347 -1.61 -2.70 10.57
C ASN A 347 -1.70 -1.18 10.44
N GLU A 348 -0.72 -0.56 9.77
CA GLU A 348 -0.69 0.87 9.42
C GLU A 348 -0.96 1.83 10.59
N LEU A 349 -0.38 1.57 11.77
CA LEU A 349 -0.54 2.43 12.93
C LEU A 349 -0.03 3.84 12.63
N GLY A 350 -0.81 4.85 13.00
CA GLY A 350 -0.57 6.24 12.57
C GLY A 350 -1.33 6.66 11.31
N GLY A 351 -2.01 5.71 10.66
CA GLY A 351 -2.80 5.94 9.45
C GLY A 351 -1.96 6.23 8.22
N TRP A 352 -2.61 6.36 7.08
CA TRP A 352 -1.95 6.66 5.81
C TRP A 352 -1.00 7.87 5.93
N GLY A 353 0.27 7.66 5.60
CA GLY A 353 1.35 8.65 5.74
C GLY A 353 1.98 8.76 7.14
N GLY A 354 1.51 8.01 8.12
CA GLY A 354 2.12 7.83 9.44
C GLY A 354 2.00 9.04 10.39
N SER A 355 1.15 10.03 10.08
CA SER A 355 1.08 11.29 10.83
C SER A 355 -0.26 11.59 11.51
N ASN A 356 -1.26 10.73 11.36
CA ASN A 356 -2.59 11.01 11.92
C ASN A 356 -2.61 10.74 13.42
N TYR A 357 -2.13 9.57 13.85
CA TYR A 357 -2.06 9.15 15.26
C TYR A 357 -0.90 8.17 15.49
N PRO A 358 0.37 8.60 15.29
CA PRO A 358 1.51 7.69 15.37
C PRO A 358 1.60 7.07 16.78
N PRO A 359 1.89 5.76 16.88
CA PRO A 359 1.99 5.10 18.17
C PRO A 359 3.15 5.68 19.00
N PRO A 360 2.93 6.01 20.28
CA PRO A 360 4.01 6.41 21.18
C PRO A 360 5.05 5.29 21.37
N SER A 361 6.32 5.63 21.59
CA SER A 361 7.36 4.62 21.86
C SER A 361 7.09 3.81 23.12
N GLU A 362 6.50 4.42 24.15
CA GLU A 362 6.13 3.74 25.39
C GLU A 362 5.09 2.64 25.13
N TRP A 363 4.04 2.96 24.37
CA TRP A 363 3.04 1.99 23.95
C TRP A 363 3.66 0.86 23.14
N THR A 364 4.46 1.20 22.14
CA THR A 364 5.14 0.24 21.25
C THR A 364 6.05 -0.69 22.05
N THR A 365 6.79 -0.15 23.02
CA THR A 365 7.64 -0.93 23.93
C THR A 365 6.80 -1.87 24.80
N SER A 366 5.68 -1.38 25.34
CA SER A 366 4.81 -2.16 26.23
C SER A 366 4.19 -3.36 25.52
N ILE A 367 3.64 -3.16 24.32
CA ILE A 367 3.05 -4.27 23.55
C ILE A 367 4.14 -5.23 23.04
N ALA A 368 5.31 -4.74 22.61
CA ALA A 368 6.41 -5.59 22.20
C ALA A 368 6.93 -6.47 23.35
N LYS A 369 7.03 -5.92 24.56
CA LYS A 369 7.36 -6.70 25.78
C LYS A 369 6.32 -7.75 26.10
N LEU A 370 5.02 -7.43 25.96
CA LEU A 370 3.96 -8.43 26.13
C LEU A 370 4.15 -9.58 25.13
N ILE A 371 4.31 -9.27 23.84
CA ILE A 371 4.52 -10.28 22.79
C ILE A 371 5.76 -11.12 23.10
N LYS A 372 6.90 -10.52 23.45
CA LYS A 372 8.13 -11.24 23.80
C LYS A 372 8.00 -12.11 25.04
N SER A 373 7.16 -11.73 26.01
CA SER A 373 6.92 -12.55 27.20
C SER A 373 6.08 -13.80 26.89
N LEU A 374 5.17 -13.71 25.92
CA LEU A 374 4.36 -14.84 25.44
C LEU A 374 5.11 -15.71 24.43
N ALA A 375 5.80 -15.08 23.47
CA ALA A 375 6.43 -15.69 22.30
C ALA A 375 7.92 -15.29 22.20
N PRO A 376 8.80 -15.77 23.11
CA PRO A 376 10.18 -15.29 23.23
C PRO A 376 11.06 -15.59 22.00
N ASN A 377 10.71 -16.62 21.21
CA ASN A 377 11.46 -17.02 20.01
C ASN A 377 10.94 -16.37 18.72
N THR A 378 9.80 -15.69 18.77
CA THR A 378 9.14 -15.09 17.59
C THR A 378 9.58 -13.63 17.43
N LEU A 379 9.78 -13.20 16.18
CA LEU A 379 10.19 -11.83 15.89
C LEU A 379 9.02 -10.85 16.08
N VAL A 380 9.33 -9.58 16.35
CA VAL A 380 8.32 -8.52 16.47
C VAL A 380 8.55 -7.43 15.42
N VAL A 381 7.49 -7.12 14.66
CA VAL A 381 7.46 -6.04 13.66
C VAL A 381 6.79 -4.81 14.25
N ASP A 382 7.43 -3.65 14.11
CA ASP A 382 6.76 -2.36 14.31
C ASP A 382 5.73 -2.14 13.21
N GLY A 383 4.47 -2.10 13.61
CA GLY A 383 3.29 -1.93 12.76
C GLY A 383 2.96 -0.51 12.36
N SER A 384 3.82 0.46 12.67
CA SER A 384 3.66 1.84 12.23
C SER A 384 3.67 1.97 10.71
N TYR A 385 2.85 2.86 10.15
CA TYR A 385 2.97 3.22 8.73
C TYR A 385 4.29 3.97 8.51
N GLY A 386 5.25 3.26 7.93
CA GLY A 386 6.59 3.77 7.62
C GLY A 386 7.59 3.68 8.78
N VAL A 387 8.86 3.90 8.44
CA VAL A 387 9.97 3.75 9.39
C VAL A 387 10.19 5.04 10.18
N HIS A 388 9.75 5.04 11.44
CA HIS A 388 9.89 6.18 12.35
C HIS A 388 11.12 6.03 13.26
N LYS A 389 11.88 7.12 13.43
CA LYS A 389 13.07 7.12 14.29
C LYS A 389 12.78 6.72 15.75
N ALA A 390 11.58 7.00 16.21
CA ALA A 390 11.16 6.73 17.59
C ALA A 390 11.09 5.21 17.89
N GLY A 391 10.73 4.38 16.91
CA GLY A 391 10.68 2.92 17.04
C GLY A 391 12.04 2.22 16.88
N LEU A 392 13.01 2.87 16.23
CA LEU A 392 14.32 2.27 15.89
C LEU A 392 15.19 1.94 17.11
N ASN A 393 14.94 2.55 18.27
CA ASN A 393 15.70 2.31 19.50
C ASN A 393 15.00 1.37 20.48
N ILE A 394 13.87 0.76 20.11
CA ILE A 394 13.16 -0.20 20.97
C ILE A 394 13.80 -1.58 20.79
N ASP A 395 14.37 -2.15 21.84
CA ASP A 395 15.14 -3.40 21.77
C ASP A 395 14.28 -4.60 21.39
N GLU A 396 13.03 -4.63 21.88
CA GLU A 396 12.07 -5.72 21.61
C GLU A 396 11.53 -5.72 20.17
N ILE A 397 11.72 -4.63 19.41
CA ILE A 397 11.37 -4.56 17.99
C ILE A 397 12.53 -5.13 17.16
N ASP A 398 12.29 -6.22 16.45
CA ASP A 398 13.29 -6.86 15.60
C ASP A 398 13.30 -6.28 14.19
N ILE A 399 12.11 -5.90 13.72
CA ILE A 399 11.82 -5.58 12.33
C ILE A 399 11.03 -4.27 12.28
N VAL A 400 11.37 -3.39 11.34
CA VAL A 400 10.54 -2.24 10.96
C VAL A 400 10.02 -2.43 9.53
N SER A 401 8.85 -1.88 9.24
CA SER A 401 8.19 -2.04 7.95
C SER A 401 7.75 -0.72 7.34
N ASP A 402 7.47 -0.73 6.03
CA ASP A 402 6.82 0.36 5.31
C ASP A 402 5.97 -0.20 4.17
N HIS A 403 4.98 0.60 3.73
CA HIS A 403 4.05 0.27 2.66
C HIS A 403 4.26 1.21 1.47
N ALA A 404 4.19 0.69 0.25
CA ALA A 404 4.48 1.44 -0.95
C ALA A 404 3.23 1.57 -1.86
N TYR A 405 2.35 2.50 -1.47
CA TYR A 405 1.19 2.93 -2.26
C TYR A 405 1.25 4.44 -2.54
N PRO A 406 1.63 4.85 -3.76
CA PRO A 406 2.09 4.03 -4.89
C PRO A 406 3.58 3.61 -4.76
N PRO A 407 4.13 2.73 -5.62
CA PRO A 407 5.44 2.09 -5.41
C PRO A 407 6.62 3.00 -5.77
N TYR A 408 6.93 3.97 -4.91
CA TYR A 408 8.09 4.85 -5.08
C TYR A 408 9.38 4.18 -4.58
N SER A 409 10.24 3.76 -5.50
CA SER A 409 11.54 3.16 -5.14
C SER A 409 12.41 4.07 -4.26
N TYR A 410 12.27 5.40 -4.40
CA TYR A 410 12.97 6.36 -3.56
C TYR A 410 12.56 6.25 -2.08
N ASN A 411 11.26 6.16 -1.80
CA ASN A 411 10.75 6.04 -0.43
C ASN A 411 11.18 4.72 0.21
N VAL A 412 11.06 3.61 -0.53
CA VAL A 412 11.52 2.29 -0.09
C VAL A 412 13.01 2.30 0.22
N ARG A 413 13.84 2.87 -0.67
CA ARG A 413 15.29 3.01 -0.41
C ARG A 413 15.58 3.86 0.83
N LYS A 414 14.84 4.95 1.03
CA LYS A 414 15.00 5.82 2.20
C LYS A 414 14.67 5.08 3.50
N ALA A 415 13.55 4.37 3.54
CA ALA A 415 13.14 3.55 4.67
C ALA A 415 14.15 2.42 4.96
N ALA A 416 14.54 1.67 3.92
CA ALA A 416 15.54 0.59 4.02
C ALA A 416 16.89 1.09 4.54
N ASN A 417 17.40 2.22 4.03
CA ASN A 417 18.66 2.81 4.51
C ASN A 417 18.56 3.26 5.97
N LEU A 418 17.43 3.83 6.38
CA LEU A 418 17.21 4.26 7.75
C LEU A 418 17.22 3.05 8.70
N ALA A 419 16.43 2.01 8.40
CA ALA A 419 16.40 0.77 9.17
C ALA A 419 17.79 0.12 9.27
N HIS A 420 18.48 -0.01 8.13
CA HIS A 420 19.82 -0.59 8.06
C HIS A 420 20.83 0.20 8.90
N SER A 421 20.82 1.54 8.81
CA SER A 421 21.71 2.40 9.61
C SER A 421 21.45 2.33 11.11
N SER A 422 20.28 1.84 11.51
CA SER A 422 19.87 1.64 12.91
C SER A 422 19.95 0.18 13.36
N GLY A 423 20.54 -0.72 12.56
CA GLY A 423 20.69 -2.13 12.95
C GLY A 423 19.37 -2.90 13.04
N LYS A 424 18.33 -2.44 12.33
CA LYS A 424 17.02 -3.10 12.27
C LYS A 424 16.83 -3.80 10.93
N VAL A 425 16.09 -4.91 10.96
CA VAL A 425 15.62 -5.57 9.74
C VAL A 425 14.53 -4.70 9.10
N PHE A 426 14.53 -4.61 7.77
CA PHE A 426 13.49 -3.91 7.02
C PHE A 426 12.65 -4.87 6.17
N LEU A 427 11.32 -4.76 6.25
CA LEU A 427 10.38 -5.39 5.33
C LEU A 427 9.61 -4.32 4.54
N LEU A 428 9.50 -4.51 3.24
CA LEU A 428 8.46 -3.87 2.45
C LEU A 428 7.16 -4.67 2.67
N GLY A 429 6.36 -4.25 3.64
CA GLY A 429 5.20 -4.99 4.18
C GLY A 429 4.00 -5.06 3.24
N GLU A 430 3.87 -4.05 2.38
CA GLU A 430 2.87 -4.00 1.32
C GLU A 430 3.34 -3.16 0.13
N PHE A 431 2.98 -3.55 -1.09
CA PHE A 431 3.14 -2.70 -2.27
C PHE A 431 2.14 -3.03 -3.38
N ASP A 432 1.86 -2.01 -4.18
CA ASP A 432 1.05 -2.08 -5.40
C ASP A 432 1.80 -2.76 -6.58
N TRP A 433 1.13 -3.72 -7.23
CA TRP A 433 1.62 -4.42 -8.42
C TRP A 433 0.88 -4.08 -9.73
N THR A 434 -0.19 -3.29 -9.68
CA THR A 434 -1.17 -3.13 -10.76
C THR A 434 -0.66 -2.32 -11.96
N ASN A 435 0.39 -1.50 -11.77
CA ASN A 435 0.84 -0.51 -12.75
C ASN A 435 -0.25 0.50 -13.17
N ARG A 436 -1.37 0.60 -12.45
CA ARG A 436 -2.49 1.46 -12.85
C ARG A 436 -2.18 2.93 -12.55
N TYR A 437 -2.46 3.79 -13.55
CA TYR A 437 -2.47 5.26 -13.47
C TYR A 437 -1.14 6.02 -13.30
N TYR A 438 -0.01 5.51 -13.80
CA TYR A 438 1.25 6.29 -13.75
C TYR A 438 1.60 7.05 -15.04
N PHE A 439 0.88 6.88 -16.14
CA PHE A 439 1.24 7.48 -17.44
C PHE A 439 0.04 7.75 -18.37
N PRO A 440 -0.37 9.03 -18.54
CA PRO A 440 -0.05 9.77 -19.79
C PRO A 440 0.27 11.28 -19.64
N LEU A 441 -0.17 11.95 -18.58
CA LEU A 441 -0.06 13.42 -18.43
C LEU A 441 1.37 13.90 -18.12
N THR A 442 2.20 13.06 -17.51
CA THR A 442 3.58 13.40 -17.18
C THR A 442 4.54 13.30 -18.36
N TYR A 443 4.30 12.36 -19.28
CA TYR A 443 4.96 12.39 -20.58
C TYR A 443 4.59 13.66 -21.36
N LEU A 444 3.36 14.18 -21.22
CA LEU A 444 3.02 15.48 -21.79
C LEU A 444 3.84 16.62 -21.17
N ALA A 445 4.13 16.60 -19.87
CA ALA A 445 4.97 17.62 -19.24
C ALA A 445 6.43 17.64 -19.74
N VAL A 446 6.93 16.52 -20.26
CA VAL A 446 8.27 16.41 -20.88
C VAL A 446 8.22 16.59 -22.41
N LEU A 447 7.19 16.04 -23.06
CA LEU A 447 7.00 16.10 -24.52
C LEU A 447 6.54 17.47 -24.99
N ILE A 448 5.63 18.16 -24.28
CA ILE A 448 5.13 19.47 -24.69
C ILE A 448 6.27 20.47 -24.80
N PRO A 449 7.19 20.64 -23.82
CA PRO A 449 8.32 21.55 -23.98
C PRO A 449 9.26 21.16 -25.13
N ALA A 450 9.49 19.86 -25.35
CA ALA A 450 10.32 19.39 -26.46
C ALA A 450 9.67 19.69 -27.83
N VAL A 451 8.37 19.43 -27.97
CA VAL A 451 7.60 19.74 -29.17
C VAL A 451 7.53 21.25 -29.39
N VAL A 452 7.26 22.05 -28.36
CA VAL A 452 7.26 23.52 -28.46
C VAL A 452 8.64 24.04 -28.85
N ALA A 453 9.72 23.52 -28.25
CA ALA A 453 11.09 23.89 -28.62
C ALA A 453 11.41 23.57 -30.09
N ALA A 454 10.91 22.44 -30.60
CA ALA A 454 11.03 22.05 -32.01
C ALA A 454 10.17 22.93 -32.94
N LEU A 455 8.94 23.25 -32.56
CA LEU A 455 8.05 24.14 -33.33
C LEU A 455 8.63 25.56 -33.44
N VAL A 456 9.35 26.05 -32.42
CA VAL A 456 10.08 27.33 -32.48
C VAL A 456 11.14 27.34 -33.59
N PHE A 457 11.74 26.20 -33.95
CA PHE A 457 12.66 26.12 -35.09
C PHE A 457 11.96 26.21 -36.45
N LEU A 458 10.68 25.83 -36.53
CA LEU A 458 9.85 25.91 -37.73
C LEU A 458 9.28 27.32 -37.98
N LEU A 459 9.39 28.23 -37.00
CA LEU A 459 8.95 29.62 -37.18
C LEU A 459 9.78 30.33 -38.26
N PRO A 460 9.16 31.20 -39.08
CA PRO A 460 9.85 31.90 -40.16
C PRO A 460 11.09 32.66 -39.68
N ALA A 461 12.21 32.50 -40.37
CA ALA A 461 13.48 33.16 -40.01
C ALA A 461 13.34 34.70 -39.94
N ARG A 462 12.41 35.28 -40.70
CA ARG A 462 12.08 36.72 -40.71
C ARG A 462 11.60 37.28 -39.36
N TRP A 463 11.18 36.44 -38.42
CA TRP A 463 10.76 36.87 -37.07
C TRP A 463 11.92 36.97 -36.07
N TRP A 464 13.15 36.70 -36.52
CA TRP A 464 14.37 36.65 -35.71
C TRP A 464 15.51 37.41 -36.42
N PRO A 465 16.53 37.93 -35.70
CA PRO A 465 16.71 37.92 -34.25
C PRO A 465 15.97 39.06 -33.54
N TRP A 466 15.59 38.85 -32.28
CA TRP A 466 15.11 39.93 -31.42
C TRP A 466 16.29 40.64 -30.75
N GLN A 467 16.16 41.95 -30.54
CA GLN A 467 17.17 42.73 -29.83
C GLN A 467 16.67 43.04 -28.41
N ALA A 468 17.40 42.55 -27.41
CA ALA A 468 17.17 42.91 -26.02
C ALA A 468 18.28 43.82 -25.52
N SER A 469 17.91 44.95 -24.92
CA SER A 469 18.85 45.83 -24.19
C SER A 469 18.71 45.58 -22.69
N LEU A 470 19.81 45.28 -22.00
CA LEU A 470 19.87 45.17 -20.53
C LEU A 470 19.85 46.56 -19.87
N GLY A 471 18.91 47.42 -20.27
CA GLY A 471 18.78 48.75 -19.69
C GLY A 471 18.17 48.68 -18.30
N CYS A 472 18.91 49.15 -17.29
CA CYS A 472 18.40 49.31 -15.93
C CYS A 472 17.04 50.03 -15.94
N PHE A 473 15.99 49.39 -15.41
CA PHE A 473 14.63 49.95 -15.36
C PHE A 473 14.59 51.34 -14.67
N CYS A 474 15.55 51.65 -13.79
CA CYS A 474 15.68 52.95 -13.13
C CYS A 474 16.21 54.07 -14.05
N CYS A 475 16.90 53.76 -15.15
CA CYS A 475 17.51 54.77 -16.04
C CYS A 475 16.51 55.35 -17.06
N ARG A 476 15.40 54.67 -17.36
CA ARG A 476 14.33 55.20 -18.22
C ARG A 476 13.67 56.46 -17.62
N GLY A 477 13.60 56.56 -16.29
CA GLY A 477 13.08 57.74 -15.59
C GLY A 477 13.95 59.00 -15.76
N ARG A 478 15.28 58.86 -15.77
CA ARG A 478 16.22 59.99 -15.93
C ARG A 478 16.21 60.58 -17.35
N ARG A 479 16.05 59.75 -18.40
CA ARG A 479 15.94 60.24 -19.78
C ARG A 479 14.63 61.01 -20.03
N ARG A 480 13.53 60.64 -19.36
CA ARG A 480 12.25 61.37 -19.46
C ARG A 480 12.31 62.75 -18.80
N ARG A 481 12.96 62.87 -17.63
CA ARG A 481 13.19 64.17 -16.96
C ARG A 481 14.12 65.11 -17.75
N ARG A 482 15.16 64.57 -18.41
CA ARG A 482 16.04 65.39 -19.28
C ARG A 482 15.35 65.88 -20.56
N ARG A 483 14.37 65.15 -21.09
CA ARG A 483 13.56 65.60 -22.24
C ARG A 483 12.54 66.66 -21.83
N GLN A 484 11.93 66.55 -20.63
CA GLN A 484 11.05 67.60 -20.09
C GLN A 484 11.81 68.88 -19.75
N ALA A 485 13.01 68.80 -19.17
CA ALA A 485 13.84 69.97 -18.89
C ALA A 485 14.35 70.71 -20.15
N LYS A 486 14.37 70.04 -21.33
CA LYS A 486 14.69 70.67 -22.62
C LYS A 486 13.46 71.30 -23.28
N ALA A 487 12.25 70.83 -22.98
CA ALA A 487 11.01 71.42 -23.48
C ALA A 487 10.69 72.73 -22.75
N SER A 488 10.93 72.79 -21.43
CA SER A 488 10.70 74.01 -20.64
C SER A 488 11.75 75.11 -20.85
N TYR A 489 12.83 74.87 -21.59
CA TYR A 489 13.77 75.91 -22.02
C TYR A 489 13.38 76.56 -23.36
N PHE A 490 12.47 75.94 -24.13
CA PHE A 490 11.99 76.45 -25.43
C PHE A 490 10.61 77.11 -25.38
N GLU A 491 9.86 77.00 -24.28
CA GLU A 491 8.57 77.68 -24.08
C GLU A 491 8.69 79.11 -23.50
N GLY A 492 9.90 79.60 -23.22
CA GLY A 492 10.14 80.94 -22.65
C GLY A 492 10.38 82.08 -23.65
N MET A 493 10.40 81.80 -24.95
CA MET A 493 10.62 82.80 -25.99
C MET A 493 9.64 82.57 -27.13
N HIS A 494 8.47 83.20 -27.05
CA HIS A 494 7.67 83.72 -28.18
C HIS A 494 6.27 84.08 -27.66
N SER A 495 6.19 85.11 -26.81
CA SER A 495 5.05 86.02 -26.84
C SER A 495 5.50 87.23 -27.65
N ASP A 496 5.04 87.35 -28.89
CA ASP A 496 4.50 88.61 -29.40
C ASP A 496 3.80 88.35 -30.74
N SER A 497 2.53 88.75 -30.74
CA SER A 497 1.50 88.50 -31.73
C SER A 497 1.49 89.55 -32.83
N VAL A 498 1.24 89.16 -34.09
CA VAL A 498 0.39 89.94 -35.03
C VAL A 498 -0.37 89.00 -35.97
N ARG A 499 -1.68 89.23 -36.07
CA ARG A 499 -2.69 88.57 -36.93
C ARG A 499 -2.55 88.97 -38.40
N LEU A 500 -2.96 88.10 -39.32
CA LEU A 500 -4.11 88.31 -40.22
C LEU A 500 -4.34 87.10 -41.13
N SER A 501 -5.58 86.61 -41.14
CA SER A 501 -6.11 85.67 -42.14
C SER A 501 -6.71 86.44 -43.30
N SER A 502 -6.66 85.91 -44.52
CA SER A 502 -7.87 85.67 -45.33
C SER A 502 -7.56 85.05 -46.71
N ALA A 503 -8.46 84.13 -47.09
CA ALA A 503 -9.04 83.96 -48.43
C ALA A 503 -8.23 83.30 -49.58
N SER A 504 -8.56 82.01 -49.78
CA SER A 504 -9.17 81.37 -50.98
C SER A 504 -8.49 81.29 -52.36
N VAL A 505 -8.21 80.03 -52.80
CA VAL A 505 -8.71 79.28 -54.00
C VAL A 505 -8.36 79.83 -55.43
N PRO A 506 -8.17 79.01 -56.49
CA PRO A 506 -7.34 77.80 -56.70
C PRO A 506 -6.59 77.80 -58.09
N LEU A 507 -5.89 76.69 -58.37
CA LEU A 507 -5.69 75.99 -59.67
C LEU A 507 -5.60 76.79 -60.99
N VAL A 508 -4.45 76.69 -61.67
CA VAL A 508 -4.39 76.47 -63.14
C VAL A 508 -3.23 75.52 -63.44
N GLU A 509 -3.55 74.58 -64.34
CA GLU A 509 -2.75 73.53 -64.96
C GLU A 509 -1.62 74.05 -65.86
N ASP A 510 -0.89 73.07 -66.39
CA ASP A 510 -0.23 73.08 -67.69
C ASP A 510 1.17 73.70 -67.74
N SER A 511 2.14 73.15 -68.47
CA SER A 511 2.29 71.85 -69.13
C SER A 511 3.76 71.79 -69.53
N ASP A 512 4.25 70.57 -69.68
CA ASP A 512 5.26 70.16 -70.66
C ASP A 512 6.52 71.01 -70.86
N SER A 513 7.65 70.38 -70.54
CA SER A 513 8.58 69.80 -71.51
C SER A 513 10.03 69.98 -71.03
N LYS A 514 10.69 68.90 -70.61
CA LYS A 514 11.42 67.88 -71.41
C LYS A 514 12.85 68.33 -71.76
N TYR A 515 13.79 67.49 -71.30
CA TYR A 515 15.18 67.35 -71.75
C TYR A 515 16.13 68.48 -71.34
N ALA A 516 17.38 68.26 -70.90
CA ALA A 516 18.18 67.07 -70.72
C ALA A 516 19.35 67.44 -69.76
N PHE A 517 19.77 66.50 -68.93
CA PHE A 517 21.14 66.42 -68.40
C PHE A 517 22.11 66.19 -69.58
N PRO A 518 23.43 66.50 -69.52
CA PRO A 518 24.33 66.07 -68.44
C PRO A 518 25.57 67.02 -68.23
N PRO A 519 26.76 66.58 -67.80
CA PRO A 519 27.29 66.77 -66.44
C PRO A 519 28.67 67.49 -66.48
N PRO A 520 29.72 67.06 -65.76
CA PRO A 520 30.03 67.16 -64.33
C PRO A 520 31.29 68.01 -64.09
N SER A 521 31.61 68.34 -62.83
CA SER A 521 32.94 68.10 -62.21
C SER A 521 33.18 68.98 -60.98
N THR A 522 33.35 68.29 -59.85
CA THR A 522 34.25 68.56 -58.68
C THR A 522 35.53 69.34 -58.99
N PRO A 523 36.39 69.85 -58.04
CA PRO A 523 36.52 69.43 -56.62
C PRO A 523 36.94 70.52 -55.56
N LEU A 524 36.91 70.07 -54.29
CA LEU A 524 37.87 70.29 -53.17
C LEU A 524 38.12 71.68 -52.55
N GLY A 525 38.06 71.70 -51.22
CA GLY A 525 38.69 72.71 -50.36
C GLY A 525 38.40 72.46 -48.88
N ALA A 526 39.34 71.81 -48.19
CA ALA A 526 39.26 71.44 -46.77
C ALA A 526 39.47 72.65 -45.82
N SER A 527 38.85 72.58 -44.63
CA SER A 527 39.36 73.26 -43.43
C SER A 527 38.92 72.49 -42.18
N SER A 528 39.92 72.05 -41.43
CA SER A 528 39.86 71.35 -40.16
C SER A 528 39.70 72.31 -38.98
N SER A 529 38.82 72.02 -38.03
CA SER A 529 39.13 72.22 -36.60
C SER A 529 38.11 71.53 -35.68
N ALA A 530 38.63 71.03 -34.56
CA ALA A 530 37.98 70.56 -33.33
C ALA A 530 37.41 69.12 -33.30
N LEU A 531 38.27 68.19 -32.87
CA LEU A 531 37.89 66.94 -32.20
C LEU A 531 37.38 67.23 -30.78
N PRO A 532 36.31 66.56 -30.31
CA PRO A 532 36.13 66.26 -28.90
C PRO A 532 36.64 64.85 -28.58
N SER A 533 37.31 64.75 -27.45
CA SER A 533 37.78 63.53 -26.79
C SER A 533 36.64 62.51 -26.59
N TYR A 534 36.83 61.30 -27.11
CA TYR A 534 35.95 60.15 -26.86
C TYR A 534 36.44 59.39 -25.64
N ASP A 535 35.99 59.81 -24.46
CA ASP A 535 36.12 59.03 -23.24
C ASP A 535 34.75 58.45 -22.90
N GLY A 536 34.64 57.12 -22.89
CA GLY A 536 33.38 56.46 -22.60
C GLY A 536 33.37 54.99 -22.93
N ARG A 537 33.94 54.18 -22.04
CA ARG A 537 33.59 52.75 -21.92
C ARG A 537 32.06 52.64 -21.92
N GLY A 538 31.48 52.21 -23.04
CA GLY A 538 30.07 51.86 -23.08
C GLY A 538 29.83 50.80 -22.01
N SER A 539 28.96 51.13 -21.06
CA SER A 539 28.54 50.19 -20.01
C SER A 539 28.16 48.87 -20.66
N PHE A 540 28.59 47.73 -20.12
CA PHE A 540 28.21 46.42 -20.63
C PHE A 540 26.67 46.27 -20.76
N LEU A 541 25.93 47.07 -19.98
CA LEU A 541 24.47 47.18 -19.96
C LEU A 541 23.85 47.90 -21.18
N ASP A 542 24.64 48.65 -21.97
CA ASP A 542 24.17 49.32 -23.20
C ASP A 542 24.36 48.46 -24.46
N ARG A 543 24.95 47.25 -24.34
CA ARG A 543 25.10 46.32 -25.45
C ARG A 543 23.78 45.59 -25.72
N THR A 544 23.30 45.66 -26.95
CA THR A 544 22.14 44.87 -27.40
C THR A 544 22.57 43.42 -27.63
N LEU A 545 21.85 42.48 -27.00
CA LEU A 545 22.10 41.05 -27.17
C LEU A 545 21.13 40.51 -28.23
N PRO A 546 21.62 39.92 -29.34
CA PRO A 546 20.77 39.34 -30.37
C PRO A 546 20.24 37.97 -29.91
N ILE A 547 18.96 37.91 -29.58
CA ILE A 547 18.29 36.66 -29.24
C ILE A 547 17.83 35.98 -30.54
N ARG A 548 18.60 34.96 -30.94
CA ARG A 548 18.29 34.06 -32.07
C ARG A 548 17.30 32.96 -31.64
N ARG A 549 16.55 32.41 -32.59
CA ARG A 549 15.55 31.33 -32.38
C ARG A 549 16.04 30.17 -31.49
N TRP A 550 17.29 29.74 -31.65
CA TRP A 550 17.85 28.63 -30.88
C TRP A 550 18.01 28.95 -29.39
N HIS A 551 18.15 30.23 -29.00
CA HIS A 551 18.20 30.61 -27.59
C HIS A 551 16.86 30.39 -26.89
N PHE A 552 15.74 30.61 -27.58
CA PHE A 552 14.41 30.34 -27.03
C PHE A 552 14.15 28.84 -26.92
N SER A 553 14.48 28.06 -27.95
CA SER A 553 14.38 26.60 -27.88
C SER A 553 15.26 26.04 -26.76
N LEU A 554 16.50 26.53 -26.61
CA LEU A 554 17.39 26.15 -25.52
C LEU A 554 16.85 26.57 -24.15
N LEU A 555 16.29 27.77 -24.02
CA LEU A 555 15.68 28.24 -22.77
C LEU A 555 14.49 27.37 -22.36
N ILE A 556 13.62 26.99 -23.30
CA ILE A 556 12.48 26.10 -23.05
C ILE A 556 12.97 24.74 -22.54
N LEU A 557 14.00 24.17 -23.18
CA LEU A 557 14.59 22.90 -22.75
C LEU A 557 15.29 23.00 -21.39
N LEU A 558 16.03 24.09 -21.13
CA LEU A 558 16.72 24.32 -19.86
C LEU A 558 15.75 24.54 -18.68
N LEU A 559 14.59 25.15 -18.93
CA LEU A 559 13.54 25.32 -17.92
C LEU A 559 12.71 24.04 -17.73
N ALA A 560 12.50 23.27 -18.79
CA ALA A 560 11.74 22.03 -18.75
C ALA A 560 12.51 20.85 -18.17
N ALA A 561 13.82 20.76 -18.36
CA ALA A 561 14.66 19.67 -17.85
C ALA A 561 14.57 19.49 -16.31
N PRO A 562 14.74 20.53 -15.47
CA PRO A 562 14.58 20.38 -14.02
C PRO A 562 13.14 20.09 -13.63
N LEU A 563 12.14 20.62 -14.36
CA LEU A 563 10.73 20.34 -14.11
C LEU A 563 10.38 18.88 -14.47
N GLY A 564 10.93 18.34 -15.56
CA GLY A 564 10.77 16.95 -15.96
C GLY A 564 11.45 16.00 -14.98
N ALA A 565 12.66 16.34 -14.51
CA ALA A 565 13.34 15.57 -13.46
C ALA A 565 12.56 15.59 -12.13
N LEU A 566 11.98 16.74 -11.77
CA LEU A 566 11.12 16.89 -10.59
C LEU A 566 9.86 16.03 -10.73
N ILE A 567 9.14 16.13 -11.86
CA ILE A 567 7.93 15.35 -12.14
C ILE A 567 8.23 13.85 -12.11
N GLN A 568 9.34 13.42 -12.72
CA GLN A 568 9.78 12.02 -12.71
C GLN A 568 10.08 11.52 -11.28
N ALA A 569 10.59 12.37 -10.39
CA ALA A 569 10.84 12.01 -8.99
C ALA A 569 9.54 11.82 -8.17
N PHE A 570 8.43 12.41 -8.62
CA PHE A 570 7.10 12.25 -8.01
C PHE A 570 6.20 11.28 -8.79
N LEU A 571 6.75 10.57 -9.78
CA LEU A 571 6.03 9.51 -10.49
C LEU A 571 6.30 8.14 -9.85
N PRO A 572 5.26 7.32 -9.68
CA PRO A 572 5.45 5.98 -9.16
C PRO A 572 6.30 5.14 -10.09
N THR A 573 7.09 4.23 -9.51
CA THR A 573 8.00 3.39 -10.30
C THR A 573 7.18 2.25 -10.92
N PRO A 574 7.22 2.06 -12.25
CA PRO A 574 6.61 0.88 -12.87
C PRO A 574 7.16 -0.41 -12.25
N LEU A 575 6.33 -1.44 -12.13
CA LEU A 575 6.69 -2.72 -11.49
C LEU A 575 7.98 -3.31 -12.05
N SER A 576 8.17 -3.22 -13.38
CA SER A 576 9.36 -3.72 -14.08
C SER A 576 10.68 -3.06 -13.65
N SER A 577 10.62 -1.84 -13.12
CA SER A 577 11.79 -1.12 -12.56
C SER A 577 11.80 -1.15 -11.03
N PHE A 578 10.63 -1.29 -10.40
CA PHE A 578 10.47 -1.35 -8.96
C PHE A 578 11.03 -2.66 -8.38
N LEU A 579 10.66 -3.82 -8.96
CA LEU A 579 11.11 -5.12 -8.45
C LEU A 579 12.64 -5.27 -8.49
N PRO A 580 13.36 -4.94 -9.58
CA PRO A 580 14.83 -4.95 -9.56
C PRO A 580 15.45 -4.00 -8.52
N ALA A 581 14.81 -2.85 -8.24
CA ALA A 581 15.30 -1.94 -7.21
C ALA A 581 15.15 -2.53 -5.80
N VAL A 582 14.07 -3.27 -5.54
CA VAL A 582 13.86 -4.03 -4.30
C VAL A 582 14.86 -5.19 -4.20
N GLU A 583 15.09 -5.94 -5.28
CA GLU A 583 16.08 -7.01 -5.36
C GLU A 583 17.51 -6.49 -5.08
N GLY A 584 17.84 -5.30 -5.57
CA GLY A 584 19.12 -4.63 -5.27
C GLY A 584 19.28 -4.30 -3.79
N LEU A 585 18.23 -3.80 -3.12
CA LEU A 585 18.26 -3.55 -1.67
C LEU A 585 18.44 -4.83 -0.86
N ALA A 586 17.84 -5.93 -1.28
CA ALA A 586 18.03 -7.23 -0.64
C ALA A 586 19.47 -7.73 -0.80
N SER A 587 20.03 -7.59 -2.00
CA SER A 587 21.43 -7.96 -2.31
C SER A 587 22.43 -7.15 -1.47
N ASP A 588 22.12 -5.88 -1.20
CA ASP A 588 22.90 -5.00 -0.32
C ASP A 588 22.72 -5.31 1.18
N GLY A 589 21.85 -6.24 1.56
CA GLY A 589 21.53 -6.57 2.95
C GLY A 589 20.72 -5.49 3.68
N LYS A 590 20.01 -4.63 2.93
CA LYS A 590 19.20 -3.51 3.45
C LYS A 590 17.70 -3.83 3.50
N LEU A 591 17.28 -4.92 2.88
CA LEU A 591 15.90 -5.41 2.87
C LEU A 591 15.91 -6.92 3.09
N SER A 592 15.04 -7.40 3.97
CA SER A 592 14.85 -8.85 4.22
C SER A 592 13.40 -9.30 4.00
N GLY A 593 12.56 -8.46 3.39
CA GLY A 593 11.14 -8.74 3.19
C GLY A 593 10.52 -7.98 2.02
N SER A 594 9.70 -8.66 1.21
CA SER A 594 8.91 -8.01 0.15
C SER A 594 7.54 -8.68 -0.02
N PHE A 595 6.47 -7.88 0.14
CA PHE A 595 5.10 -8.39 0.14
C PHE A 595 4.16 -7.58 -0.76
N TYR A 596 3.61 -8.22 -1.80
CA TYR A 596 2.63 -7.57 -2.70
C TYR A 596 1.20 -7.72 -2.17
N TRP A 597 0.33 -6.80 -2.52
CA TRP A 597 -1.08 -6.82 -2.11
C TRP A 597 -2.02 -6.96 -3.30
N SER A 598 -2.99 -7.88 -3.36
CA SER A 598 -3.27 -9.03 -2.48
C SER A 598 -3.71 -10.23 -3.33
N LEU A 599 -3.44 -11.45 -2.84
CA LEU A 599 -3.65 -12.68 -3.61
C LEU A 599 -4.98 -13.36 -3.29
N PHE A 600 -5.69 -13.76 -4.33
CA PHE A 600 -6.97 -14.47 -4.26
C PHE A 600 -6.97 -15.75 -5.08
N GLY A 601 -7.67 -16.75 -4.56
CA GLY A 601 -7.97 -18.01 -5.24
C GLY A 601 -9.37 -18.02 -5.85
N LYS A 602 -9.86 -19.24 -6.08
CA LYS A 602 -11.23 -19.49 -6.50
C LYS A 602 -12.16 -19.57 -5.29
N ASP A 603 -13.45 -19.67 -5.58
CA ASP A 603 -14.48 -19.96 -4.61
C ASP A 603 -14.41 -21.41 -4.13
N SER A 604 -15.23 -21.77 -3.15
CA SER A 604 -15.22 -23.13 -2.57
C SER A 604 -15.63 -24.21 -3.57
N THR A 605 -16.31 -23.84 -4.67
CA THR A 605 -16.68 -24.73 -5.77
C THR A 605 -15.55 -24.91 -6.79
N CYS A 606 -14.49 -24.10 -6.72
CA CYS A 606 -13.37 -24.07 -7.66
C CYS A 606 -13.75 -23.66 -9.09
N CYS A 607 -14.89 -22.99 -9.25
CA CYS A 607 -15.42 -22.66 -10.57
C CYS A 607 -15.33 -21.18 -10.89
N GLN A 608 -15.17 -20.30 -9.89
CA GLN A 608 -15.13 -18.85 -10.08
C GLN A 608 -13.99 -18.24 -9.27
N TYR A 609 -13.27 -17.27 -9.85
CA TYR A 609 -12.33 -16.44 -9.09
C TYR A 609 -13.08 -15.51 -8.14
N VAL A 610 -12.55 -15.36 -6.91
CA VAL A 610 -13.14 -14.48 -5.89
C VAL A 610 -12.63 -13.05 -6.10
N PRO A 611 -13.49 -12.08 -6.46
CA PRO A 611 -13.07 -10.69 -6.65
C PRO A 611 -12.92 -9.96 -5.32
N HIS A 612 -12.17 -8.85 -5.33
CA HIS A 612 -12.12 -7.87 -4.25
C HIS A 612 -12.21 -6.43 -4.82
N GLY A 613 -12.71 -5.49 -4.02
CA GLY A 613 -13.21 -4.19 -4.48
C GLY A 613 -12.20 -3.04 -4.47
N ASP A 614 -10.98 -3.25 -4.00
CA ASP A 614 -9.96 -2.21 -3.80
C ASP A 614 -9.13 -1.87 -5.05
N GLY A 615 -9.26 -2.68 -6.11
CA GLY A 615 -8.51 -2.53 -7.35
C GLY A 615 -7.17 -3.29 -7.40
N TYR A 616 -6.82 -4.05 -6.36
CA TYR A 616 -5.56 -4.79 -6.20
C TYR A 616 -5.74 -6.32 -6.10
N THR A 617 -6.85 -6.86 -6.63
CA THR A 617 -7.13 -8.30 -6.64
C THR A 617 -6.23 -9.05 -7.64
N LEU A 618 -5.27 -9.84 -7.15
CA LEU A 618 -4.41 -10.68 -7.99
C LEU A 618 -4.96 -12.11 -8.07
N HIS A 619 -5.23 -12.60 -9.27
CA HIS A 619 -5.61 -14.00 -9.52
C HIS A 619 -4.52 -14.77 -10.26
N TYR A 620 -4.25 -15.99 -9.81
CA TYR A 620 -3.30 -16.89 -10.47
C TYR A 620 -4.00 -17.89 -11.41
N PRO A 621 -3.44 -18.19 -12.60
CA PRO A 621 -2.40 -17.40 -13.29
C PRO A 621 -2.96 -16.08 -13.84
N SER A 622 -4.30 -16.01 -14.04
CA SER A 622 -5.10 -14.81 -14.32
C SER A 622 -6.58 -15.22 -14.38
N ASP A 623 -7.52 -14.33 -14.04
CA ASP A 623 -8.93 -14.54 -14.40
C ASP A 623 -9.14 -14.23 -15.89
N PRO A 624 -9.52 -15.21 -16.74
CA PRO A 624 -9.70 -14.97 -18.17
C PRO A 624 -10.84 -13.99 -18.50
N ARG A 625 -11.69 -13.64 -17.52
CA ARG A 625 -12.85 -12.76 -17.69
C ARG A 625 -12.51 -11.30 -17.39
N VAL A 626 -11.36 -11.03 -16.77
CA VAL A 626 -10.98 -9.70 -16.32
C VAL A 626 -9.61 -9.36 -16.88
N VAL A 627 -9.50 -8.23 -17.58
CA VAL A 627 -8.22 -7.66 -18.00
C VAL A 627 -7.77 -6.69 -16.91
N ASP A 628 -7.32 -7.23 -15.78
CA ASP A 628 -6.90 -6.46 -14.61
C ASP A 628 -5.40 -6.17 -14.56
N GLY A 629 -4.62 -6.85 -15.40
CA GLY A 629 -3.16 -6.83 -15.41
C GLY A 629 -2.51 -8.01 -14.68
N SER A 630 -3.30 -8.89 -14.04
CA SER A 630 -2.81 -10.01 -13.23
C SER A 630 -1.87 -10.92 -14.03
N GLY A 631 -2.20 -11.29 -15.28
CA GLY A 631 -1.42 -12.28 -16.04
C GLY A 631 0.08 -11.97 -16.18
N GLN A 632 0.44 -10.79 -16.69
CA GLN A 632 1.85 -10.41 -16.82
C GLN A 632 2.49 -10.10 -15.46
N ASN A 633 1.75 -9.47 -14.54
CA ASN A 633 2.28 -9.13 -13.23
C ASN A 633 2.51 -10.37 -12.35
N VAL A 634 1.71 -11.43 -12.46
CA VAL A 634 1.92 -12.73 -11.81
C VAL A 634 3.26 -13.31 -12.22
N VAL A 635 3.63 -13.24 -13.50
CA VAL A 635 4.93 -13.74 -13.99
C VAL A 635 6.07 -12.94 -13.36
N GLU A 636 5.98 -11.62 -13.34
CA GLU A 636 7.03 -10.76 -12.77
C GLU A 636 7.16 -10.92 -11.25
N LEU A 637 6.04 -11.03 -10.53
CA LEU A 637 6.02 -11.32 -9.09
C LEU A 637 6.57 -12.72 -8.77
N THR A 638 6.26 -13.71 -9.62
CA THR A 638 6.82 -15.07 -9.49
C THR A 638 8.34 -15.04 -9.67
N LYS A 639 8.83 -14.39 -10.72
CA LYS A 639 10.29 -14.22 -10.94
C LYS A 639 10.96 -13.53 -9.76
N HIS A 640 10.33 -12.47 -9.24
CA HIS A 640 10.82 -11.73 -8.10
C HIS A 640 10.96 -12.60 -6.85
N ALA A 641 9.94 -13.40 -6.52
CA ALA A 641 9.97 -14.28 -5.36
C ALA A 641 11.08 -15.34 -5.46
N TYR A 642 11.26 -15.99 -6.62
CA TYR A 642 12.35 -16.94 -6.82
C TYR A 642 13.75 -16.29 -6.80
N ARG A 643 13.90 -15.07 -7.32
CA ARG A 643 15.17 -14.31 -7.24
C ARG A 643 15.51 -13.93 -5.80
N LEU A 644 14.56 -13.38 -5.04
CA LEU A 644 14.78 -12.99 -3.65
C LEU A 644 15.08 -14.18 -2.74
N SER A 645 14.37 -15.30 -2.94
CA SER A 645 14.60 -16.52 -2.15
C SER A 645 15.81 -17.33 -2.61
N ASN A 646 16.43 -16.96 -3.75
CA ASN A 646 17.50 -17.72 -4.40
C ASN A 646 17.14 -19.22 -4.58
N ASN A 647 15.87 -19.48 -4.92
CA ASN A 647 15.35 -20.82 -5.14
C ASN A 647 15.22 -21.14 -6.63
N VAL A 648 15.21 -22.44 -6.94
CA VAL A 648 14.85 -22.95 -8.26
C VAL A 648 13.38 -23.35 -8.28
N THR A 649 12.77 -23.32 -9.46
CA THR A 649 11.39 -23.78 -9.63
C THR A 649 11.30 -25.29 -9.39
N TRP A 650 10.24 -25.75 -8.71
CA TRP A 650 10.02 -27.19 -8.48
C TRP A 650 9.67 -27.95 -9.77
N TRP A 651 9.26 -27.23 -10.82
CA TRP A 651 8.92 -27.80 -12.14
C TRP A 651 10.04 -27.64 -13.18
N GLY A 652 11.20 -27.09 -12.80
CA GLY A 652 12.40 -27.06 -13.65
C GLY A 652 12.47 -25.94 -14.69
N ALA A 653 11.51 -25.01 -14.73
CA ALA A 653 11.58 -23.84 -15.61
C ALA A 653 12.65 -22.82 -15.18
N ALA A 654 13.32 -22.23 -16.15
CA ALA A 654 14.30 -21.17 -15.92
C ALA A 654 13.62 -19.82 -15.61
N ILE A 655 13.95 -19.22 -14.46
CA ILE A 655 13.35 -17.96 -13.99
C ILE A 655 13.58 -16.79 -14.96
N SER A 656 14.74 -16.71 -15.61
CA SER A 656 15.08 -15.61 -16.53
C SER A 656 14.19 -15.55 -17.77
N SER A 657 13.69 -16.69 -18.23
CA SER A 657 12.86 -16.81 -19.44
C SER A 657 11.41 -17.19 -19.15
N LEU A 658 10.99 -17.18 -17.88
CA LEU A 658 9.66 -17.62 -17.46
C LEU A 658 8.57 -16.76 -18.12
N THR A 659 7.59 -17.42 -18.73
CA THR A 659 6.39 -16.83 -19.33
C THR A 659 5.12 -17.36 -18.66
N LEU A 660 3.97 -16.78 -19.01
CA LEU A 660 2.67 -17.22 -18.49
C LEU A 660 2.36 -18.69 -18.83
N ASN A 661 2.84 -19.18 -19.98
CA ASN A 661 2.60 -20.57 -20.43
C ASN A 661 3.47 -21.58 -19.67
N ASP A 662 4.55 -21.13 -19.04
CA ASP A 662 5.45 -21.97 -18.25
C ASP A 662 4.98 -22.13 -16.80
N LEU A 663 3.97 -21.37 -16.38
CA LEU A 663 3.43 -21.43 -15.03
C LEU A 663 2.63 -22.74 -14.84
N PRO A 664 2.88 -23.49 -13.76
CA PRO A 664 2.17 -24.73 -13.50
C PRO A 664 0.71 -24.45 -13.13
N SER A 665 -0.17 -25.40 -13.43
CA SER A 665 -1.55 -25.33 -12.94
C SER A 665 -1.61 -25.73 -11.47
N VAL A 666 -2.46 -25.05 -10.71
CA VAL A 666 -2.78 -25.41 -9.32
C VAL A 666 -4.14 -26.09 -9.30
N GLN A 667 -4.19 -27.32 -8.78
CA GLN A 667 -5.45 -28.06 -8.65
C GLN A 667 -6.39 -27.33 -7.67
N CYS A 668 -7.69 -27.29 -7.98
CA CYS A 668 -8.70 -26.88 -7.02
C CYS A 668 -9.87 -27.89 -7.04
N PRO A 669 -10.26 -28.47 -5.89
CA PRO A 669 -9.63 -28.30 -4.58
C PRO A 669 -8.29 -29.07 -4.49
N GLN A 670 -7.37 -28.57 -3.67
CA GLN A 670 -6.12 -29.24 -3.34
C GLN A 670 -6.35 -30.49 -2.47
N ASN A 671 -5.53 -31.52 -2.63
CA ASN A 671 -5.57 -32.69 -1.76
C ASN A 671 -4.85 -32.39 -0.45
N ALA A 672 -5.59 -32.26 0.64
CA ALA A 672 -5.02 -32.12 1.99
C ALA A 672 -4.13 -33.31 2.41
N SER A 673 -4.20 -34.46 1.74
CA SER A 673 -3.76 -35.75 2.29
C SER A 673 -2.27 -36.07 2.17
N ALA A 674 -1.41 -35.25 1.55
CA ALA A 674 -0.06 -35.71 1.19
C ALA A 674 1.05 -35.49 2.23
N THR A 675 0.80 -34.74 3.31
CA THR A 675 1.81 -34.44 4.34
C THR A 675 1.34 -34.67 5.77
N MET A 676 0.11 -35.16 5.96
CA MET A 676 -0.54 -35.25 7.28
C MET A 676 -0.33 -36.64 7.88
N GLY A 677 0.22 -36.71 9.09
CA GLY A 677 0.37 -37.96 9.84
C GLY A 677 -0.99 -38.67 9.99
N THR A 678 -0.98 -40.01 10.05
CA THR A 678 -2.21 -40.84 10.10
C THR A 678 -3.16 -40.51 11.25
N THR A 679 -2.69 -39.83 12.30
CA THR A 679 -3.46 -39.31 13.44
C THR A 679 -4.36 -38.12 13.05
N ASP A 680 -3.92 -37.25 12.15
CA ASP A 680 -4.66 -36.05 11.72
C ASP A 680 -5.81 -36.37 10.77
N LEU A 681 -5.67 -37.45 9.98
CA LEU A 681 -6.77 -37.99 9.17
C LEU A 681 -7.97 -38.46 10.01
N LYS A 682 -7.76 -38.94 11.24
CA LYS A 682 -8.85 -39.31 12.16
C LYS A 682 -9.54 -38.07 12.74
N LYS A 683 -8.78 -37.02 13.07
CA LYS A 683 -9.33 -35.73 13.51
C LYS A 683 -10.15 -35.07 12.41
N ARG A 684 -9.64 -35.05 11.17
CA ARG A 684 -10.37 -34.59 9.98
C ARG A 684 -11.72 -35.31 9.81
N LYS A 685 -11.74 -36.64 9.85
CA LYS A 685 -13.01 -37.41 9.76
C LYS A 685 -13.95 -37.16 10.94
N ARG A 686 -13.44 -36.80 12.11
CA ARG A 686 -14.28 -36.43 13.27
C ARG A 686 -14.90 -35.05 13.05
N TRP A 687 -14.13 -34.11 12.51
CA TRP A 687 -14.56 -32.75 12.18
C TRP A 687 -15.57 -32.72 11.02
N GLU A 688 -15.31 -33.45 9.92
CA GLU A 688 -16.25 -33.60 8.80
C GLU A 688 -17.59 -34.22 9.25
N ARG A 689 -17.59 -35.11 10.24
CA ARG A 689 -18.81 -35.70 10.80
C ARG A 689 -19.57 -34.76 11.74
N ALA A 690 -18.87 -33.90 12.49
CA ALA A 690 -19.52 -32.91 13.34
C ALA A 690 -20.34 -31.89 12.51
N LYS A 691 -19.79 -31.44 11.37
CA LYS A 691 -20.46 -30.47 10.48
C LYS A 691 -21.71 -30.99 9.77
N VAL A 692 -21.78 -32.29 9.46
CA VAL A 692 -22.98 -32.90 8.85
C VAL A 692 -24.15 -32.98 9.86
N THR A 693 -23.89 -32.74 11.15
CA THR A 693 -24.91 -32.79 12.20
C THR A 693 -25.48 -31.39 12.54
N GLU A 694 -24.92 -30.32 11.98
CA GLU A 694 -25.28 -28.92 12.28
C GLU A 694 -25.87 -28.15 11.07
N LEU A 695 -26.07 -28.84 9.95
CA LEU A 695 -26.89 -28.43 8.79
C LEU A 695 -28.13 -29.33 8.74
#